data_AF-A0A1W1HJ47-F1
#
_entry.id   AF-A0A1W1HJ47-F1
#
_cell.length_a   1.000
_cell.length_b   1.000
_cell.length_c   1.000
_cell.angle_alpha   90.00
_cell.angle_beta   90.00
_cell.angle_gamma   90.00
#
_symmetry.space_group_name_H-M   'P 1'
#
loop_
_entity.id
_entity.type
_entity.pdbx_description
1 polymer ?
#
loop_
_entity_poly.entity_id
_entity_poly.type
_entity_poly.pdbx_seq_one_letter_code
_entity_poly.pdbx_strand_id
1 'polypeptide(L)'
;MKKLLLIFYFVLFLFNFLFASPTLASVPLVYVADSSLKTPVHAGTAWDAYNSGNFSEAEEQFIYLIKTLEIQYYPVSDEKNIETLSGNSRTSDAENLENLLNLKLGLAYTFVKLEKLNNAATLFETLIKNGYRPQDSVPAMLDVLLKLKSYDKMDTYLDTLGNIFDSEEIKKWNYLRVAFAWAAYNEKNYKKAEDIFKILLKANPYDMTLVTGLGYSLYNQNKNLEACELLQGESIEDTSEILELKKNLYNQGCLMKGVDGSSPQSNSDNFEKTVDDKKLQKVVDEKNIQKVVDEKNIQKVIDEKNIQKAIDEKNIQKAIDEKDIHITKDNKLKTTENSFNYIASYRLKDGDKGTSKLKERSVLYGYANGSKALGRWGIALKAREISPEGRFKNTNESNLLQIGSYYRRLNGSIAIFTDDDKEHIFEAWLDYKNDLPFDINIALGTSPVGGAVDFTPAFKASADLKLFSFKLHRLSVDESRLSISGMHDPYGEKTWGRVMKNGFVVGKNISVGESGWLTLNGGYDIYRGKNVLKNSAFSINGALGRTILRENKDELSYGAYISWAHFDHNSNFFTFGHGGYYSPDLMLTAGPILRYKTGDKRDYLLDFQVSMGWMVERTDDAPRYPIHYEETDSFSSDSIAELQGIFKGDEDNLMGASAKLEGWKIISDMVAVNGLISMDKGSDYTQWRIYFGVDCSFEPRKFFLQQKSVESIWNNKM
;
A
#
# COMPACT_ATOMS: atom_id res chain seq x y z
N MET A 1 -13.28 -14.65 22.78
CA MET A 1 -14.17 -13.72 22.04
C MET A 1 -14.32 -12.36 22.72
N LYS A 2 -14.88 -12.23 23.94
CA LYS A 2 -15.06 -10.92 24.60
C LYS A 2 -13.75 -10.11 24.84
N LYS A 3 -12.62 -10.78 25.11
CA LYS A 3 -11.29 -10.13 25.22
C LYS A 3 -10.68 -9.73 23.86
N LEU A 4 -11.01 -10.44 22.77
CA LEU A 4 -10.61 -10.06 21.41
C LEU A 4 -11.42 -8.85 20.92
N LEU A 5 -12.70 -8.77 21.30
CA LEU A 5 -13.55 -7.61 21.03
C LEU A 5 -13.00 -6.36 21.75
N LEU A 6 -12.58 -6.48 23.01
CA LEU A 6 -12.05 -5.35 23.77
C LEU A 6 -10.73 -4.80 23.18
N ILE A 7 -9.87 -5.69 22.67
CA ILE A 7 -8.64 -5.32 21.96
C ILE A 7 -8.97 -4.71 20.59
N PHE A 8 -9.97 -5.24 19.88
CA PHE A 8 -10.43 -4.66 18.62
C PHE A 8 -11.01 -3.25 18.81
N TYR A 9 -11.79 -3.02 19.86
CA TYR A 9 -12.30 -1.68 20.23
C TYR A 9 -11.20 -0.73 20.72
N PHE A 10 -10.20 -1.22 21.46
CA PHE A 10 -9.06 -0.41 21.89
C PHE A 10 -8.13 -0.05 20.72
N VAL A 11 -7.97 -0.96 19.75
CA VAL A 11 -7.26 -0.70 18.49
C VAL A 11 -8.04 0.28 17.61
N LEU A 12 -9.37 0.16 17.50
CA LEU A 12 -10.23 1.16 16.83
C LEU A 12 -10.23 2.53 17.51
N PHE A 13 -10.14 2.56 18.84
CA PHE A 13 -10.02 3.79 19.63
C PHE A 13 -8.68 4.49 19.40
N LEU A 14 -7.57 3.74 19.39
CA LEU A 14 -6.24 4.25 19.02
C LEU A 14 -6.14 4.63 17.54
N PHE A 15 -6.85 3.93 16.65
CA PHE A 15 -6.94 4.26 15.22
C PHE A 15 -7.71 5.56 14.99
N ASN A 16 -8.73 5.87 15.78
CA ASN A 16 -9.41 7.17 15.68
C ASN A 16 -8.63 8.31 16.36
N PHE A 17 -7.82 8.01 17.39
CA PHE A 17 -7.02 9.01 18.10
C PHE A 17 -5.73 9.40 17.35
N LEU A 18 -5.17 8.51 16.53
CA LEU A 18 -3.96 8.74 15.71
C LEU A 18 -4.26 9.24 14.28
N PHE A 19 -5.52 9.18 13.82
CA PHE A 19 -5.94 9.57 12.46
C PHE A 19 -6.90 10.77 12.42
N ALA A 20 -6.84 11.67 13.42
CA ALA A 20 -7.27 13.04 13.19
C ALA A 20 -6.27 13.70 12.23
N SER A 21 -6.53 13.60 10.92
CA SER A 21 -5.72 14.22 9.88
C SER A 21 -5.61 15.74 10.09
N PRO A 22 -4.42 16.34 9.97
CA PRO A 22 -4.25 17.77 9.82
C PRO A 22 -4.39 18.13 8.33
N THR A 23 -5.62 18.26 7.82
CA THR A 23 -5.89 18.97 6.56
C THR A 23 -7.27 19.62 6.58
N LEU A 24 -7.37 20.70 7.34
CA LEU A 24 -8.25 21.83 7.05
C LEU A 24 -7.54 23.10 7.54
N ALA A 25 -6.45 23.47 6.86
CA ALA A 25 -5.77 24.73 7.08
C ALA A 25 -5.04 25.18 5.81
N SER A 26 -5.78 25.78 4.88
CA SER A 26 -5.39 27.03 4.22
C SER A 26 -6.43 27.44 3.15
N VAL A 27 -7.58 27.91 3.61
CA VAL A 27 -8.24 29.05 2.95
C VAL A 27 -8.19 30.16 4.00
N PRO A 28 -7.50 31.28 3.76
CA PRO A 28 -7.44 32.35 4.74
C PRO A 28 -8.80 33.05 4.77
N LEU A 29 -9.66 32.67 5.71
CA LEU A 29 -10.74 33.52 6.18
C LEU A 29 -10.09 34.55 7.12
N VAL A 30 -9.69 35.69 6.55
CA VAL A 30 -9.44 36.90 7.33
C VAL A 30 -10.79 37.33 7.88
N TYR A 31 -11.06 37.05 9.16
CA TYR A 31 -12.05 37.80 9.93
C TYR A 31 -11.28 38.73 10.87
N VAL A 32 -11.29 40.01 10.52
CA VAL A 32 -10.95 41.11 11.43
C VAL A 32 -11.98 41.05 12.56
N ALA A 33 -11.49 40.90 13.79
CA ALA A 33 -12.29 41.14 14.97
C ALA A 33 -12.67 42.62 14.98
N ASP A 34 -13.97 42.93 14.83
CA ASP A 34 -14.52 44.19 15.31
C ASP A 34 -15.08 43.98 16.72
N SER A 35 -14.57 44.79 17.63
CA SER A 35 -14.77 44.80 19.05
C SER A 35 -15.98 45.68 19.41
N SER A 36 -17.20 45.22 19.15
CA SER A 36 -18.37 45.72 19.88
C SER A 36 -19.62 44.87 19.65
N LEU A 37 -19.90 43.93 20.56
CA LEU A 37 -21.19 43.70 21.24
C LEU A 37 -21.36 42.23 21.66
N LYS A 38 -21.04 41.98 22.94
CA LYS A 38 -21.73 41.11 23.91
C LYS A 38 -22.42 39.85 23.37
N THR A 39 -21.70 38.72 23.37
CA THR A 39 -22.29 37.37 23.47
C THR A 39 -22.86 37.15 24.90
N PRO A 40 -23.63 36.07 25.17
CA PRO A 40 -22.97 34.80 25.51
C PRO A 40 -23.84 33.56 25.12
N VAL A 41 -23.38 32.50 24.43
CA VAL A 41 -22.55 31.38 24.91
C VAL A 41 -22.44 30.40 23.73
N HIS A 42 -21.25 30.30 23.16
CA HIS A 42 -20.59 29.13 22.56
C HIS A 42 -21.30 28.25 21.49
N ALA A 43 -21.58 28.79 20.29
CA ALA A 43 -21.53 27.91 19.09
C ALA A 43 -20.14 27.23 18.97
N GLY A 44 -19.09 27.93 19.41
CA GLY A 44 -17.72 27.41 19.49
C GLY A 44 -17.61 26.12 20.30
N THR A 45 -18.21 26.00 21.50
CA THR A 45 -18.03 24.79 22.33
C THR A 45 -18.69 23.57 21.74
N ALA A 46 -19.83 23.72 21.06
CA ALA A 46 -20.50 22.60 20.40
C ALA A 46 -19.66 22.08 19.22
N TRP A 47 -19.07 23.00 18.45
CA TRP A 47 -18.11 22.65 17.40
C TRP A 47 -16.78 22.12 17.96
N ASP A 48 -16.30 22.61 19.10
CA ASP A 48 -15.11 22.10 19.78
C ASP A 48 -15.32 20.68 20.33
N ALA A 49 -16.50 20.41 20.91
CA ALA A 49 -16.91 19.07 21.33
C ALA A 49 -17.01 18.13 20.12
N TYR A 50 -17.55 18.61 19.00
CA TYR A 50 -17.59 17.86 17.75
C TYR A 50 -16.18 17.56 17.21
N ASN A 51 -15.31 18.58 17.14
CA ASN A 51 -13.94 18.47 16.59
C ASN A 51 -13.00 17.65 17.49
N SER A 52 -13.26 17.61 18.80
CA SER A 52 -12.55 16.76 19.76
C SER A 52 -13.04 15.30 19.77
N GLY A 53 -14.05 14.98 18.96
CA GLY A 53 -14.62 13.63 18.84
C GLY A 53 -15.59 13.25 19.95
N ASN A 54 -15.96 14.19 20.84
CA ASN A 54 -16.96 13.97 21.89
C ASN A 54 -18.38 14.24 21.35
N PHE A 55 -18.87 13.33 20.51
CA PHE A 55 -20.12 13.53 19.78
C PHE A 55 -21.38 13.51 20.67
N SER A 56 -21.34 12.84 21.83
CA SER A 56 -22.45 12.88 22.79
C SER A 56 -22.58 14.25 23.45
N GLU A 57 -21.46 14.85 23.85
CA GLU A 57 -21.44 16.22 24.37
C GLU A 57 -21.84 17.23 23.28
N ALA A 58 -21.33 17.06 22.06
CA ALA A 58 -21.70 17.90 20.92
C ALA A 58 -23.22 17.83 20.65
N GLU A 59 -23.82 16.63 20.70
CA GLU A 59 -25.27 16.45 20.53
C GLU A 59 -26.06 17.24 21.58
N GLU A 60 -25.71 17.10 22.86
CA GLU A 60 -26.39 17.81 23.95
C GLU A 60 -26.26 19.33 23.80
N GLN A 61 -25.06 19.83 23.48
CA GLN A 61 -24.81 21.25 23.32
C GLN A 61 -25.52 21.83 22.10
N PHE A 62 -25.48 21.17 20.94
CA PHE A 62 -26.20 21.63 19.75
C PHE A 62 -27.71 21.65 19.99
N ILE A 63 -28.29 20.62 20.63
CA ILE A 63 -29.72 20.58 20.97
C ILE A 63 -30.10 21.72 21.92
N TYR A 64 -29.27 21.99 22.93
CA TYR A 64 -29.50 23.08 23.88
C TYR A 64 -29.49 24.45 23.19
N LEU A 65 -28.50 24.72 22.33
CA LEU A 65 -28.37 25.98 21.61
C LEU A 65 -29.52 26.19 20.61
N ILE A 66 -29.90 25.14 19.88
CA ILE A 66 -31.04 25.18 18.95
C ILE A 66 -32.32 25.53 19.71
N LYS A 67 -32.62 24.83 20.83
CA LYS A 67 -33.80 25.13 21.64
C LYS A 67 -33.80 26.54 22.19
N THR A 68 -32.64 27.05 22.59
CA THR A 68 -32.52 28.40 23.14
C THR A 68 -32.83 29.45 22.08
N LEU A 69 -32.29 29.30 20.87
CA LEU A 69 -32.58 30.20 19.75
C LEU A 69 -34.02 30.06 19.25
N GLU A 70 -34.57 28.85 19.19
CA GLU A 70 -35.98 28.64 18.81
C GLU A 70 -36.93 29.31 19.83
N ILE A 71 -36.65 29.24 21.13
CA ILE A 71 -37.45 29.92 22.18
C ILE A 71 -37.31 31.44 22.09
N GLN A 72 -36.12 31.95 21.75
CA GLN A 72 -35.83 33.38 21.73
C GLN A 72 -36.42 34.11 20.51
N TYR A 73 -36.73 33.41 19.41
CA TYR A 73 -37.06 34.04 18.12
C TYR A 73 -38.31 33.50 17.39
N TYR A 74 -39.30 32.93 18.11
CA TYR A 74 -40.59 32.52 17.51
C TYR A 74 -41.39 33.77 17.04
N PRO A 75 -41.64 34.00 15.73
CA PRO A 75 -42.00 32.99 14.74
C PRO A 75 -41.24 33.12 13.41
N VAL A 76 -40.22 32.27 13.18
CA VAL A 76 -39.66 32.01 11.83
C VAL A 76 -39.99 30.56 11.40
N SER A 77 -41.14 30.04 11.86
CA SER A 77 -41.53 28.65 11.64
C SER A 77 -42.20 28.36 10.29
N ASP A 78 -42.41 29.36 9.43
CA ASP A 78 -43.06 29.16 8.13
C ASP A 78 -42.10 29.51 6.97
N GLU A 79 -41.53 28.45 6.40
CA GLU A 79 -41.07 28.32 5.00
C GLU A 79 -40.64 29.61 4.27
N LYS A 80 -39.47 30.18 4.62
CA LYS A 80 -38.90 31.27 3.81
C LYS A 80 -37.46 30.98 3.39
N ASN A 81 -37.29 30.83 2.09
CA ASN A 81 -36.03 30.64 1.39
C ASN A 81 -35.10 31.84 1.64
N ILE A 82 -33.82 31.62 1.94
CA ILE A 82 -32.84 32.67 2.31
C ILE A 82 -32.79 33.79 1.26
N GLU A 83 -32.97 33.47 -0.02
CA GLU A 83 -32.99 34.43 -1.13
C GLU A 83 -34.11 35.49 -1.03
N THR A 84 -35.26 35.15 -0.43
CA THR A 84 -36.42 36.07 -0.30
C THR A 84 -36.28 37.08 0.85
N LEU A 85 -35.21 36.99 1.64
CA LEU A 85 -34.92 37.90 2.75
C LEU A 85 -33.97 39.05 2.36
N SER A 86 -33.49 39.09 1.10
CA SER A 86 -32.44 40.02 0.62
C SER A 86 -32.88 41.48 0.31
N GLY A 87 -33.98 41.95 0.92
CA GLY A 87 -34.46 43.34 0.82
C GLY A 87 -34.34 44.12 2.13
N ASN A 88 -34.20 45.45 2.04
CA ASN A 88 -33.85 46.45 3.08
C ASN A 88 -34.67 46.49 4.40
N SER A 89 -35.42 45.45 4.76
CA SER A 89 -36.07 45.31 6.06
C SER A 89 -35.95 43.86 6.59
N ARG A 90 -34.74 43.37 6.91
CA ARG A 90 -34.55 42.01 7.48
C ARG A 90 -33.16 41.61 7.98
N THR A 91 -32.29 42.53 8.42
CA THR A 91 -30.90 42.16 8.78
C THR A 91 -30.81 41.27 10.03
N SER A 92 -31.62 41.48 11.07
CA SER A 92 -31.58 40.65 12.30
C SER A 92 -32.22 39.28 12.14
N ASP A 93 -33.33 39.18 11.41
CA ASP A 93 -34.08 37.92 11.27
C ASP A 93 -33.38 36.94 10.33
N ALA A 94 -32.71 37.46 9.28
CA ALA A 94 -31.89 36.66 8.39
C ALA A 94 -30.65 36.09 9.13
N GLU A 95 -29.97 36.91 9.93
CA GLU A 95 -28.81 36.49 10.74
C GLU A 95 -29.21 35.44 11.80
N ASN A 96 -30.37 35.60 12.44
CA ASN A 96 -30.89 34.62 13.39
C ASN A 96 -31.25 33.28 12.73
N LEU A 97 -31.84 33.32 11.53
CA LEU A 97 -32.16 32.12 10.75
C LEU A 97 -30.87 31.41 10.29
N GLU A 98 -29.87 32.16 9.83
CA GLU A 98 -28.56 31.62 9.42
C GLU A 98 -27.86 30.91 10.59
N ASN A 99 -27.85 31.54 11.77
CA ASN A 99 -27.28 30.95 12.99
C ASN A 99 -27.99 29.66 13.40
N LEU A 100 -29.33 29.63 13.33
CA LEU A 100 -30.13 28.43 13.62
C LEU A 100 -29.82 27.29 12.63
N LEU A 101 -29.73 27.60 11.33
CA LEU A 101 -29.41 26.63 10.30
C LEU A 101 -27.97 26.11 10.43
N ASN A 102 -27.02 26.94 10.86
CA ASN A 102 -25.65 26.52 11.14
C ASN A 102 -25.57 25.50 12.29
N LEU A 103 -26.34 25.72 13.37
CA LEU A 103 -26.41 24.77 14.48
C LEU A 103 -27.10 23.47 14.07
N LYS A 104 -28.15 23.55 13.25
CA LYS A 104 -28.83 22.36 12.68
C LYS A 104 -27.89 21.56 11.77
N LEU A 105 -26.99 22.21 11.02
CA LEU A 105 -25.94 21.56 10.25
C LEU A 105 -24.94 20.81 11.15
N GLY A 106 -24.46 21.46 12.22
CA GLY A 106 -23.58 20.83 13.22
C GLY A 106 -24.23 19.62 13.89
N LEU A 107 -25.50 19.73 14.27
CA LEU A 107 -26.26 18.62 14.84
C LEU A 107 -26.48 17.47 13.83
N ALA A 108 -26.76 17.79 12.57
CA ALA A 108 -26.91 16.78 11.52
C ALA A 108 -25.64 15.94 11.34
N TYR A 109 -24.47 16.59 11.26
CA TYR A 109 -23.19 15.88 11.21
C TYR A 109 -22.89 15.09 12.49
N THR A 110 -23.28 15.61 13.65
CA THR A 110 -23.17 14.89 14.93
C THR A 110 -24.00 13.61 14.91
N PHE A 111 -25.24 13.66 14.40
CA PHE A 111 -26.08 12.47 14.25
C PHE A 111 -25.50 11.45 13.26
N VAL A 112 -24.82 11.88 12.19
CA VAL A 112 -24.12 10.95 11.30
C VAL A 112 -23.03 10.18 12.06
N LYS A 113 -22.25 10.88 12.89
CA LYS A 113 -21.17 10.26 13.70
C LYS A 113 -21.69 9.33 14.79
N LEU A 114 -22.89 9.59 15.30
CA LEU A 114 -23.59 8.75 16.30
C LEU A 114 -24.46 7.65 15.68
N GLU A 115 -24.42 7.45 14.36
CA GLU A 115 -25.26 6.50 13.61
C GLU A 115 -26.78 6.72 13.79
N LYS A 116 -27.19 7.93 14.18
CA LYS A 116 -28.60 8.35 14.29
C LYS A 116 -29.13 8.83 12.93
N LEU A 117 -29.06 7.96 11.93
CA LEU A 117 -29.19 8.32 10.51
C LEU A 117 -30.55 8.92 10.12
N ASN A 118 -31.67 8.44 10.69
CA ASN A 118 -33.00 9.02 10.42
C ASN A 118 -33.11 10.47 10.92
N ASN A 119 -32.48 10.78 12.07
CA ASN A 119 -32.45 12.12 12.62
C ASN A 119 -31.56 13.03 11.76
N ALA A 120 -30.41 12.53 11.32
CA ALA A 120 -29.51 13.22 10.40
C ALA A 120 -30.23 13.56 9.07
N ALA A 121 -30.93 12.58 8.47
CA ALA A 121 -31.67 12.77 7.23
C ALA A 121 -32.74 13.86 7.34
N THR A 122 -33.48 13.88 8.46
CA THR A 122 -34.51 14.91 8.71
C THR A 122 -33.92 16.31 8.78
N LEU A 123 -32.76 16.46 9.46
CA LEU A 123 -32.09 17.76 9.54
C LEU A 123 -31.48 18.18 8.21
N PHE A 124 -30.81 17.28 7.48
CA PHE A 124 -30.28 17.62 6.16
C PHE A 124 -31.39 17.99 5.17
N GLU A 125 -32.52 17.29 5.17
CA GLU A 125 -33.69 17.65 4.36
C GLU A 125 -34.19 19.07 4.70
N THR A 126 -34.19 19.43 5.98
CA THR A 126 -34.54 20.80 6.42
C THR A 126 -33.55 21.83 5.91
N LEU A 127 -32.25 21.56 5.97
CA LEU A 127 -31.20 22.49 5.49
C LEU A 127 -31.29 22.69 3.98
N ILE A 128 -31.51 21.62 3.23
CA ILE A 128 -31.66 21.65 1.76
C ILE A 128 -32.90 22.44 1.35
N LYS A 129 -34.05 22.23 2.01
CA LYS A 129 -35.28 23.01 1.75
C LYS A 129 -35.10 24.52 1.99
N ASN A 130 -34.21 24.90 2.90
CA ASN A 130 -33.91 26.31 3.19
C ASN A 130 -32.79 26.89 2.30
N GLY A 131 -32.23 26.12 1.36
CA GLY A 131 -31.11 26.56 0.53
C GLY A 131 -29.82 26.80 1.31
N TYR A 132 -29.69 26.21 2.51
CA TYR A 132 -28.56 26.47 3.39
C TYR A 132 -27.37 25.56 3.07
N ARG A 133 -26.29 26.18 2.58
CA ARG A 133 -25.03 25.52 2.21
C ARG A 133 -25.28 24.23 1.39
N PRO A 134 -25.99 24.31 0.26
CA PRO A 134 -26.38 23.14 -0.54
C PRO A 134 -25.16 22.33 -1.02
N GLN A 135 -24.00 22.97 -1.17
CA GLN A 135 -22.71 22.32 -1.44
C GLN A 135 -22.23 21.36 -0.34
N ASP A 136 -22.69 21.54 0.90
CA ASP A 136 -22.33 20.70 2.06
C ASP A 136 -23.48 19.77 2.47
N SER A 137 -24.71 20.29 2.46
CA SER A 137 -25.89 19.57 2.96
C SER A 137 -26.39 18.50 1.99
N VAL A 138 -26.31 18.72 0.67
CA VAL A 138 -26.79 17.74 -0.33
C VAL A 138 -25.88 16.51 -0.41
N PRO A 139 -24.53 16.63 -0.50
CA PRO A 139 -23.67 15.44 -0.47
C PRO A 139 -23.75 14.65 0.84
N ALA A 140 -23.87 15.34 1.98
CA ALA A 140 -24.04 14.70 3.27
C ALA A 140 -25.37 13.94 3.37
N MET A 141 -26.45 14.50 2.81
CA MET A 141 -27.74 13.80 2.69
C MET A 141 -27.62 12.52 1.85
N LEU A 142 -26.88 12.56 0.74
CA LEU A 142 -26.67 11.38 -0.10
C LEU A 142 -25.91 10.26 0.62
N ASP A 143 -24.87 10.60 1.40
CA ASP A 143 -24.16 9.61 2.24
C ASP A 143 -25.09 8.99 3.29
N VAL A 144 -25.97 9.79 3.90
CA VAL A 144 -26.97 9.30 4.86
C VAL A 144 -28.01 8.39 4.19
N LEU A 145 -28.53 8.77 3.02
CA LEU A 145 -29.49 7.96 2.27
C LEU A 145 -28.89 6.63 1.81
N LEU A 146 -27.60 6.62 1.43
CA LEU A 146 -26.86 5.42 1.09
C LEU A 146 -26.78 4.46 2.29
N LYS A 147 -26.45 4.98 3.48
CA LYS A 147 -26.40 4.19 4.72
C LYS A 147 -27.78 3.71 5.18
N LEU A 148 -28.82 4.51 4.96
CA LEU A 148 -30.22 4.16 5.23
C LEU A 148 -30.84 3.22 4.18
N LYS A 149 -30.12 2.93 3.09
CA LYS A 149 -30.63 2.14 1.95
C LYS A 149 -31.91 2.72 1.34
N SER A 150 -32.09 4.05 1.46
CA SER A 150 -33.31 4.75 1.05
C SER A 150 -33.17 5.32 -0.36
N TYR A 151 -33.07 4.41 -1.32
CA TYR A 151 -32.64 4.65 -2.69
C TYR A 151 -33.64 5.44 -3.55
N ASP A 152 -34.92 5.34 -3.25
CA ASP A 152 -35.98 6.01 -4.04
C ASP A 152 -35.96 7.53 -3.86
N LYS A 153 -35.46 8.02 -2.73
CA LYS A 153 -35.36 9.47 -2.42
C LYS A 153 -34.12 10.12 -3.05
N MET A 154 -33.24 9.33 -3.64
CA MET A 154 -31.88 9.71 -4.01
C MET A 154 -31.85 10.55 -5.31
N ASP A 155 -32.65 10.18 -6.30
CA ASP A 155 -32.72 10.88 -7.61
C ASP A 155 -33.04 12.37 -7.43
N THR A 156 -33.97 12.69 -6.53
CA THR A 156 -34.37 14.06 -6.19
C THR A 156 -33.18 14.93 -5.74
N TYR A 157 -32.24 14.35 -4.99
CA TYR A 157 -31.06 15.09 -4.49
C TYR A 157 -29.89 15.08 -5.49
N LEU A 158 -29.79 14.08 -6.36
CA LEU A 158 -28.78 14.05 -7.43
C LEU A 158 -29.02 15.12 -8.49
N ASP A 159 -30.28 15.35 -8.84
CA ASP A 159 -30.67 16.41 -9.77
C ASP A 159 -30.36 17.78 -9.15
N THR A 160 -30.59 17.91 -7.84
CA THR A 160 -30.24 19.12 -7.08
C THR A 160 -28.72 19.39 -7.14
N LEU A 161 -27.87 18.37 -6.98
CA LEU A 161 -26.41 18.51 -7.16
C LEU A 161 -26.01 18.93 -8.57
N GLY A 162 -26.68 18.39 -9.59
CA GLY A 162 -26.42 18.74 -10.99
C GLY A 162 -26.71 20.21 -11.31
N ASN A 163 -27.57 20.85 -10.53
CA ASN A 163 -27.90 22.26 -10.66
C ASN A 163 -27.00 23.19 -9.82
N ILE A 164 -26.31 22.66 -8.80
CA ILE A 164 -25.45 23.44 -7.88
C ILE A 164 -24.01 23.54 -8.40
N PHE A 165 -23.53 22.50 -9.09
CA PHE A 165 -22.11 22.34 -9.41
C PHE A 165 -21.85 22.31 -10.91
N ASP A 166 -20.78 22.97 -11.35
CA ASP A 166 -20.29 22.86 -12.73
C ASP A 166 -19.74 21.44 -13.02
N SER A 167 -19.61 21.11 -14.31
CA SER A 167 -19.25 19.76 -14.79
C SER A 167 -17.95 19.19 -14.19
N GLU A 168 -17.03 20.05 -13.75
CA GLU A 168 -15.77 19.67 -13.13
C GLU A 168 -15.90 19.35 -11.62
N GLU A 169 -16.80 20.02 -10.90
CA GLU A 169 -17.08 19.73 -9.49
C GLU A 169 -18.01 18.54 -9.31
N ILE A 170 -18.92 18.29 -10.26
CA ILE A 170 -19.75 17.07 -10.31
C ILE A 170 -18.87 15.82 -10.35
N LYS A 171 -17.70 15.87 -10.99
CA LYS A 171 -16.73 14.75 -11.02
C LYS A 171 -16.24 14.35 -9.63
N LYS A 172 -16.12 15.31 -8.69
CA LYS A 172 -15.71 15.03 -7.30
C LYS A 172 -16.73 14.16 -6.56
N TRP A 173 -18.00 14.16 -6.99
CA TRP A 173 -19.10 13.44 -6.34
C TRP A 173 -19.55 12.18 -7.10
N ASN A 174 -18.94 11.88 -8.26
CA ASN A 174 -19.27 10.69 -9.05
C ASN A 174 -19.04 9.38 -8.29
N TYR A 175 -18.13 9.35 -7.31
CA TYR A 175 -17.91 8.17 -6.47
C TYR A 175 -19.17 7.78 -5.68
N LEU A 176 -20.01 8.74 -5.26
CA LEU A 176 -21.27 8.44 -4.56
C LEU A 176 -22.29 7.78 -5.49
N ARG A 177 -22.37 8.22 -6.75
CA ARG A 177 -23.23 7.61 -7.78
C ARG A 177 -22.77 6.19 -8.11
N VAL A 178 -21.45 5.94 -8.17
CA VAL A 178 -20.86 4.60 -8.37
C VAL A 178 -21.16 3.68 -7.18
N ALA A 179 -20.91 4.15 -5.96
CA ALA A 179 -21.19 3.41 -4.73
C ALA A 179 -22.66 3.02 -4.65
N PHE A 180 -23.55 3.92 -5.06
CA PHE A 180 -24.98 3.67 -5.12
C PHE A 180 -25.37 2.64 -6.19
N ALA A 181 -24.80 2.72 -7.39
CA ALA A 181 -25.07 1.74 -8.46
C ALA A 181 -24.70 0.31 -8.01
N TRP A 182 -23.58 0.15 -7.31
CA TRP A 182 -23.17 -1.12 -6.73
C TRP A 182 -24.03 -1.55 -5.53
N ALA A 183 -24.49 -0.61 -4.70
CA ALA A 183 -25.42 -0.92 -3.62
C ALA A 183 -26.77 -1.43 -4.17
N ALA A 184 -27.31 -0.78 -5.20
CA ALA A 184 -28.52 -1.24 -5.90
C ALA A 184 -28.35 -2.63 -6.52
N TYR A 185 -27.18 -2.89 -7.14
CA TYR A 185 -26.84 -4.21 -7.69
C TYR A 185 -26.82 -5.30 -6.61
N ASN A 186 -26.14 -5.04 -5.48
CA ASN A 186 -26.01 -6.01 -4.38
C ASN A 186 -27.35 -6.35 -3.72
N GLU A 187 -28.31 -5.43 -3.77
CA GLU A 187 -29.69 -5.66 -3.32
C GLU A 187 -30.60 -6.28 -4.38
N LYS A 188 -30.03 -6.71 -5.51
CA LYS A 188 -30.73 -7.31 -6.65
C LYS A 188 -31.71 -6.36 -7.36
N ASN A 189 -31.61 -5.05 -7.12
CA ASN A 189 -32.32 -4.04 -7.88
C ASN A 189 -31.54 -3.69 -9.16
N TYR A 190 -31.41 -4.67 -10.04
CA TYR A 190 -30.56 -4.60 -11.23
C TYR A 190 -31.02 -3.54 -12.22
N LYS A 191 -32.33 -3.26 -12.30
CA LYS A 191 -32.87 -2.22 -13.18
C LYS A 191 -32.41 -0.83 -12.75
N LYS A 192 -32.44 -0.56 -11.44
CA LYS A 192 -31.95 0.72 -10.90
C LYS A 192 -30.44 0.85 -11.09
N ALA A 193 -29.68 -0.21 -10.83
CA ALA A 193 -28.24 -0.26 -11.09
C ALA A 193 -27.91 0.02 -12.56
N GLU A 194 -28.63 -0.60 -13.50
CA GLU A 194 -28.50 -0.36 -14.94
C GLU A 194 -28.71 1.12 -15.29
N ASP A 195 -29.78 1.75 -14.81
CA ASP A 195 -30.10 3.14 -15.13
C ASP A 195 -28.98 4.09 -14.68
N ILE A 196 -28.43 3.86 -13.48
CA ILE A 196 -27.34 4.67 -12.93
C ILE A 196 -26.04 4.43 -13.69
N PHE A 197 -25.67 3.16 -13.94
CA PHE A 197 -24.45 2.85 -14.69
C PHE A 197 -24.51 3.38 -16.12
N LYS A 198 -25.68 3.35 -16.80
CA LYS A 198 -25.87 3.96 -18.13
C LYS A 198 -25.62 5.47 -18.12
N ILE A 199 -26.07 6.18 -17.07
CA ILE A 199 -25.82 7.62 -16.92
C ILE A 199 -24.34 7.90 -16.70
N LEU A 200 -23.69 7.14 -15.81
CA LEU A 200 -22.27 7.32 -15.50
C LEU A 200 -21.36 6.99 -16.68
N LEU A 201 -21.70 5.96 -17.46
CA LEU A 201 -20.93 5.53 -18.62
C LEU A 201 -21.01 6.54 -19.77
N LYS A 202 -22.11 7.30 -19.90
CA LYS A 202 -22.18 8.43 -20.86
C LYS A 202 -21.16 9.52 -20.54
N ALA A 203 -20.87 9.74 -19.26
CA ALA A 203 -19.88 10.73 -18.82
C ALA A 203 -18.44 10.18 -18.91
N ASN A 204 -18.25 8.89 -18.63
CA ASN A 204 -16.94 8.21 -18.65
C ASN A 204 -17.03 6.87 -19.42
N PRO A 205 -16.97 6.88 -20.77
CA PRO A 205 -17.22 5.69 -21.60
C PRO A 205 -16.21 4.54 -21.41
N TYR A 206 -15.01 4.84 -20.94
CA TYR A 206 -13.90 3.89 -20.81
C TYR A 206 -13.64 3.43 -19.37
N ASP A 207 -14.49 3.77 -18.41
CA ASP A 207 -14.33 3.31 -17.02
C ASP A 207 -14.76 1.84 -16.89
N MET A 208 -13.78 0.94 -16.81
CA MET A 208 -14.01 -0.51 -16.72
C MET A 208 -14.86 -0.90 -15.51
N THR A 209 -14.87 -0.11 -14.42
CA THR A 209 -15.74 -0.38 -13.26
C THR A 209 -17.20 -0.16 -13.62
N LEU A 210 -17.50 0.87 -14.41
CA LEU A 210 -18.85 1.17 -14.89
C LEU A 210 -19.30 0.18 -15.95
N VAL A 211 -18.40 -0.17 -16.89
CA VAL A 211 -18.64 -1.21 -17.91
C VAL A 211 -18.97 -2.54 -17.24
N THR A 212 -18.18 -2.94 -16.25
CA THR A 212 -18.38 -4.18 -15.49
C THR A 212 -19.71 -4.16 -14.73
N GLY A 213 -19.99 -3.06 -14.01
CA GLY A 213 -21.23 -2.90 -13.26
C GLY A 213 -22.48 -2.90 -14.14
N LEU A 214 -22.45 -2.22 -15.29
CA LEU A 214 -23.54 -2.25 -16.27
C LEU A 214 -23.70 -3.65 -16.88
N GLY A 215 -22.59 -4.29 -17.26
CA GLY A 215 -22.58 -5.62 -17.86
C GLY A 215 -23.20 -6.67 -16.94
N TYR A 216 -22.81 -6.71 -15.66
CA TYR A 216 -23.43 -7.60 -14.67
C TYR A 216 -24.90 -7.25 -14.40
N SER A 217 -25.25 -5.96 -14.37
CA SER A 217 -26.65 -5.53 -14.19
C SER A 217 -27.54 -5.96 -15.34
N LEU A 218 -27.04 -5.94 -16.59
CA LEU A 218 -27.75 -6.41 -17.77
C LEU A 218 -27.85 -7.95 -17.79
N TYR A 219 -26.75 -8.65 -17.49
CA TYR A 219 -26.71 -10.11 -17.40
C TYR A 219 -27.72 -10.66 -16.40
N ASN A 220 -27.78 -10.10 -15.18
CA ASN A 220 -28.73 -10.54 -14.15
C ASN A 220 -30.21 -10.18 -14.46
N GLN A 221 -30.45 -9.35 -15.47
CA GLN A 221 -31.79 -9.06 -16.00
C GLN A 221 -32.14 -9.92 -17.24
N ASN A 222 -31.28 -10.88 -17.62
CA ASN A 222 -31.37 -11.65 -18.86
C ASN A 222 -31.31 -10.78 -20.14
N LYS A 223 -30.78 -9.56 -20.05
CA LYS A 223 -30.54 -8.67 -21.20
C LYS A 223 -29.18 -8.99 -21.84
N ASN A 224 -29.00 -10.26 -22.20
CA ASN A 224 -27.70 -10.80 -22.60
C ASN A 224 -27.19 -10.17 -23.91
N LEU A 225 -28.08 -9.82 -24.85
CA LEU A 225 -27.68 -9.15 -26.10
C LEU A 225 -27.10 -7.74 -25.84
N GLU A 226 -27.76 -6.94 -24.99
CA GLU A 226 -27.25 -5.61 -24.61
C GLU A 226 -25.92 -5.71 -23.85
N ALA A 227 -25.79 -6.71 -22.95
CA ALA A 227 -24.54 -6.96 -22.25
C ALA A 227 -23.42 -7.38 -23.22
N CYS A 228 -23.78 -8.10 -24.28
CA CYS A 228 -22.83 -8.51 -25.30
C CYS A 228 -22.32 -7.36 -26.15
N GLU A 229 -23.22 -6.52 -26.65
CA GLU A 229 -22.87 -5.34 -27.44
C GLU A 229 -21.98 -4.39 -26.63
N LEU A 230 -22.27 -4.22 -25.34
CA LEU A 230 -21.45 -3.41 -24.43
C LEU A 230 -19.99 -3.89 -24.36
N LEU A 231 -19.75 -5.20 -24.30
CA LEU A 231 -18.41 -5.79 -24.10
C LEU A 231 -17.63 -6.05 -25.39
N GLN A 232 -18.24 -5.78 -26.54
CA GLN A 232 -17.60 -5.88 -27.87
C GLN A 232 -16.98 -4.56 -28.36
N GLY A 233 -17.07 -3.48 -27.57
CA GLY A 233 -16.43 -2.21 -27.91
C GLY A 233 -14.91 -2.34 -28.06
N GLU A 234 -14.32 -1.72 -29.09
CA GLU A 234 -12.89 -1.81 -29.43
C GLU A 234 -11.93 -1.27 -28.35
N SER A 235 -12.47 -0.62 -27.32
CA SER A 235 -11.75 0.05 -26.24
C SER A 235 -11.97 -0.60 -24.86
N ILE A 236 -12.58 -1.79 -24.81
CA ILE A 236 -12.86 -2.53 -23.58
C ILE A 236 -11.66 -3.41 -23.22
N GLU A 237 -11.01 -3.13 -22.08
CA GLU A 237 -9.90 -3.93 -21.56
C GLU A 237 -10.39 -5.24 -20.92
N ASP A 238 -9.64 -6.33 -21.12
CA ASP A 238 -9.93 -7.65 -20.57
C ASP A 238 -9.48 -7.76 -19.10
N THR A 239 -10.23 -7.14 -18.19
CA THR A 239 -10.05 -7.36 -16.74
C THR A 239 -10.55 -8.76 -16.34
N SER A 240 -10.14 -9.25 -15.16
CA SER A 240 -10.60 -10.55 -14.64
C SER A 240 -12.13 -10.67 -14.57
N GLU A 241 -12.79 -9.60 -14.13
CA GLU A 241 -14.23 -9.51 -13.98
C GLU A 241 -14.94 -9.42 -15.34
N ILE A 242 -14.36 -8.70 -16.31
CA ILE A 242 -14.87 -8.64 -17.68
C ILE A 242 -14.69 -9.99 -18.38
N LEU A 243 -13.55 -10.66 -18.23
CA LEU A 243 -13.30 -12.00 -18.76
C LEU A 243 -14.28 -13.03 -18.19
N GLU A 244 -14.56 -12.96 -16.88
CA GLU A 244 -15.57 -13.82 -16.24
C GLU A 244 -16.98 -13.55 -16.79
N LEU A 245 -17.36 -12.28 -16.94
CA LEU A 245 -18.64 -11.88 -17.53
C LEU A 245 -18.76 -12.30 -19.01
N LYS A 246 -17.71 -12.09 -19.82
CA LYS A 246 -17.62 -12.56 -21.20
C LYS A 246 -17.78 -14.07 -21.30
N LYS A 247 -17.15 -14.83 -20.39
CA LYS A 247 -17.28 -16.29 -20.30
C LYS A 247 -18.70 -16.72 -19.91
N ASN A 248 -19.35 -16.00 -19.00
CA ASN A 248 -20.75 -16.24 -18.63
C ASN A 248 -21.71 -15.96 -19.80
N LEU A 249 -21.49 -14.88 -20.54
CA LEU A 249 -22.28 -14.53 -21.73
C LEU A 249 -22.03 -15.49 -22.90
N TYR A 250 -20.80 -16.00 -23.05
CA TYR A 250 -20.48 -17.05 -24.01
C TYR A 250 -21.30 -18.32 -23.77
N ASN A 251 -21.43 -18.74 -22.51
CA ASN A 251 -22.29 -19.86 -22.12
C ASN A 251 -23.78 -19.60 -22.37
N GLN A 252 -24.19 -18.35 -22.57
CA GLN A 252 -25.54 -17.93 -22.96
C GLN A 252 -25.71 -17.73 -24.48
N GLY A 253 -24.73 -18.17 -25.28
CA GLY A 253 -24.80 -18.16 -26.75
C GLY A 253 -24.17 -16.94 -27.42
N CYS A 254 -23.39 -16.14 -26.70
CA CYS A 254 -22.80 -14.93 -27.24
C CYS A 254 -21.38 -15.15 -27.79
N LEU A 255 -21.18 -14.95 -29.10
CA LEU A 255 -19.88 -15.06 -29.74
C LEU A 255 -19.11 -13.74 -29.57
N MET A 256 -17.96 -13.78 -28.89
CA MET A 256 -17.11 -12.60 -28.63
C MET A 256 -15.65 -12.87 -28.99
N LYS A 257 -14.90 -11.85 -29.44
CA LYS A 257 -13.44 -11.92 -29.57
C LYS A 257 -12.81 -12.00 -28.18
N GLY A 258 -11.86 -12.92 -27.99
CA GLY A 258 -11.03 -13.02 -26.77
C GLY A 258 -11.38 -14.16 -25.80
N VAL A 259 -12.40 -14.97 -26.09
CA VAL A 259 -12.59 -16.25 -25.39
C VAL A 259 -12.07 -17.36 -26.30
N ASP A 260 -10.80 -17.69 -26.07
CA ASP A 260 -9.92 -18.59 -26.82
C ASP A 260 -9.60 -18.18 -28.28
N GLY A 261 -8.30 -18.21 -28.60
CA GLY A 261 -7.75 -17.90 -29.91
C GLY A 261 -8.18 -18.92 -30.96
N SER A 262 -9.39 -18.77 -31.49
CA SER A 262 -9.79 -19.22 -32.81
C SER A 262 -11.22 -18.75 -33.05
N SER A 263 -11.41 -17.87 -34.03
CA SER A 263 -12.72 -17.62 -34.63
C SER A 263 -13.37 -18.95 -35.05
N PRO A 264 -14.60 -19.28 -34.64
CA PRO A 264 -15.34 -20.36 -35.26
C PRO A 264 -16.05 -19.85 -36.50
N GLN A 265 -15.52 -20.20 -37.67
CA GLN A 265 -16.33 -20.31 -38.86
C GLN A 265 -17.09 -21.64 -38.78
N SER A 266 -18.41 -21.53 -38.63
CA SER A 266 -19.47 -22.50 -38.92
C SER A 266 -19.08 -23.97 -39.18
N ASN A 267 -19.62 -24.89 -38.37
CA ASN A 267 -20.75 -25.73 -38.82
C ASN A 267 -21.17 -26.70 -37.72
N SER A 268 -22.48 -26.89 -37.65
CA SER A 268 -23.15 -27.89 -36.82
C SER A 268 -22.72 -29.31 -37.21
N ASP A 269 -22.95 -30.22 -36.28
CA ASP A 269 -23.01 -31.67 -36.49
C ASP A 269 -21.68 -32.42 -36.48
N ASN A 270 -21.24 -32.85 -35.28
CA ASN A 270 -21.00 -34.25 -34.94
C ASN A 270 -20.13 -34.35 -33.67
N PHE A 271 -20.76 -34.70 -32.54
CA PHE A 271 -20.05 -35.21 -31.37
C PHE A 271 -20.53 -36.65 -31.14
N GLU A 272 -19.79 -37.62 -31.68
CA GLU A 272 -19.63 -38.94 -31.10
C GLU A 272 -18.33 -39.60 -31.61
N LYS A 273 -17.51 -40.10 -30.67
CA LYS A 273 -16.35 -41.02 -30.80
C LYS A 273 -14.93 -40.45 -30.98
N THR A 274 -14.34 -40.14 -29.82
CA THR A 274 -13.10 -40.67 -29.20
C THR A 274 -12.02 -41.36 -30.05
N VAL A 275 -10.85 -40.69 -30.10
CA VAL A 275 -9.44 -41.10 -29.87
C VAL A 275 -8.91 -42.43 -30.45
N ASP A 276 -7.79 -42.33 -31.20
CA ASP A 276 -6.91 -43.46 -31.56
C ASP A 276 -5.49 -43.24 -30.99
N ASP A 277 -5.05 -44.19 -30.17
CA ASP A 277 -3.96 -44.15 -29.16
C ASP A 277 -2.52 -44.31 -29.72
N LYS A 278 -2.29 -44.25 -31.04
CA LYS A 278 -1.00 -44.65 -31.63
C LYS A 278 0.07 -43.56 -31.77
N LYS A 279 -0.24 -42.29 -31.50
CA LYS A 279 0.70 -41.17 -31.72
C LYS A 279 1.46 -40.68 -30.49
N LEU A 280 1.13 -41.16 -29.29
CA LEU A 280 1.72 -40.69 -28.03
C LEU A 280 2.96 -41.47 -27.57
N GLN A 281 3.38 -42.54 -28.27
CA GLN A 281 4.47 -43.43 -27.82
C GLN A 281 5.82 -43.22 -28.52
N LYS A 282 6.04 -42.10 -29.24
CA LYS A 282 7.28 -41.86 -30.01
C LYS A 282 8.16 -40.71 -29.52
N VAL A 283 7.74 -39.97 -28.49
CA VAL A 283 8.43 -38.76 -28.00
C VAL A 283 9.17 -39.00 -26.67
N VAL A 284 8.98 -40.17 -26.04
CA VAL A 284 9.64 -40.54 -24.78
C VAL A 284 10.44 -41.82 -24.99
N ASP A 285 11.64 -41.70 -25.55
CA ASP A 285 12.64 -42.77 -25.59
C ASP A 285 13.92 -42.31 -24.88
N GLU A 286 14.32 -43.09 -23.88
CA GLU A 286 15.34 -42.85 -22.84
C GLU A 286 16.78 -42.63 -23.38
N LYS A 287 17.01 -42.87 -24.68
CA LYS A 287 18.34 -42.80 -25.32
C LYS A 287 18.84 -41.39 -25.65
N ASN A 288 17.97 -40.39 -25.71
CA ASN A 288 18.38 -39.02 -26.07
C ASN A 288 18.79 -38.16 -24.86
N ILE A 289 18.38 -38.55 -23.65
CA ILE A 289 18.69 -37.80 -22.42
C ILE A 289 20.13 -38.08 -21.93
N GLN A 290 20.67 -39.26 -22.20
CA GLN A 290 22.01 -39.65 -21.73
C GLN A 290 23.18 -38.98 -22.48
N LYS A 291 22.93 -38.30 -23.60
CA LYS A 291 23.99 -37.69 -24.45
C LYS A 291 24.38 -36.26 -24.05
N VAL A 292 23.60 -35.63 -23.17
CA VAL A 292 23.77 -34.23 -22.73
C VAL A 292 24.49 -34.16 -21.37
N VAL A 293 24.62 -35.28 -20.66
CA VAL A 293 25.22 -35.37 -19.32
C VAL A 293 26.45 -36.28 -19.36
N ASP A 294 27.52 -35.82 -20.03
CA ASP A 294 28.85 -36.44 -19.94
C ASP A 294 29.79 -35.53 -19.14
N GLU A 295 30.32 -36.05 -18.03
CA GLU A 295 31.15 -35.42 -16.99
C GLU A 295 32.39 -34.65 -17.53
N LYS A 296 32.85 -34.96 -18.75
CA LYS A 296 34.05 -34.35 -19.34
C LYS A 296 33.90 -32.90 -19.80
N ASN A 297 32.68 -32.41 -20.02
CA ASN A 297 32.46 -31.03 -20.46
C ASN A 297 32.30 -30.05 -19.30
N ILE A 298 31.89 -30.53 -18.12
CA ILE A 298 31.69 -29.69 -16.92
C ILE A 298 33.03 -29.30 -16.30
N GLN A 299 34.03 -30.18 -16.34
CA GLN A 299 35.33 -29.92 -15.72
C GLN A 299 36.20 -28.90 -16.47
N LYS A 300 35.88 -28.59 -17.74
CA LYS A 300 36.66 -27.65 -18.57
C LYS A 300 36.31 -26.18 -18.34
N VAL A 301 35.23 -25.89 -17.62
CA VAL A 301 34.75 -24.53 -17.36
C VAL A 301 35.22 -24.02 -15.97
N ILE A 302 35.84 -24.88 -15.16
CA ILE A 302 36.20 -24.60 -13.76
C ILE A 302 37.66 -24.12 -13.60
N ASP A 303 38.50 -24.28 -14.62
CA ASP A 303 39.89 -23.83 -14.59
C ASP A 303 40.08 -22.55 -15.42
N GLU A 304 39.92 -21.38 -14.82
CA GLU A 304 40.92 -20.31 -14.95
C GLU A 304 40.70 -19.17 -13.95
N LYS A 305 41.79 -18.90 -13.21
CA LYS A 305 42.01 -17.81 -12.25
C LYS A 305 41.39 -16.49 -12.71
N ASN A 306 40.37 -16.01 -11.98
CA ASN A 306 40.19 -14.60 -11.57
C ASN A 306 38.92 -14.46 -10.71
N ILE A 307 38.84 -15.21 -9.61
CA ILE A 307 37.81 -15.01 -8.58
C ILE A 307 38.37 -14.04 -7.54
N GLN A 308 38.33 -12.74 -7.83
CA GLN A 308 38.65 -11.72 -6.84
C GLN A 308 38.00 -10.37 -7.17
N LYS A 309 36.74 -10.19 -6.75
CA LYS A 309 36.25 -9.02 -5.97
C LYS A 309 34.78 -8.65 -6.26
N ALA A 310 34.13 -8.34 -5.14
CA ALA A 310 33.10 -7.31 -4.93
C ALA A 310 31.79 -7.51 -5.68
N ILE A 311 30.74 -7.78 -4.93
CA ILE A 311 29.63 -8.63 -5.36
C ILE A 311 28.59 -8.47 -4.27
N ASP A 312 27.31 -8.18 -4.56
CA ASP A 312 26.30 -7.99 -3.50
C ASP A 312 24.76 -8.32 -3.87
N GLU A 313 23.81 -8.38 -2.89
CA GLU A 313 22.35 -8.79 -2.72
C GLU A 313 21.04 -8.10 -3.24
N LYS A 314 20.00 -8.92 -3.52
CA LYS A 314 18.62 -8.59 -3.03
C LYS A 314 17.73 -9.78 -2.68
N ASN A 315 17.97 -10.89 -3.37
CA ASN A 315 17.30 -12.15 -3.10
C ASN A 315 18.00 -13.00 -2.04
N ILE A 316 19.25 -12.66 -1.73
CA ILE A 316 20.08 -13.49 -0.87
C ILE A 316 19.66 -13.32 0.59
N GLN A 317 19.42 -12.08 1.04
CA GLN A 317 18.88 -11.82 2.37
C GLN A 317 17.51 -12.48 2.61
N LYS A 318 16.63 -12.56 1.60
CA LYS A 318 15.29 -13.18 1.74
C LYS A 318 15.38 -14.70 1.94
N ALA A 319 16.29 -15.39 1.25
CA ALA A 319 16.55 -16.81 1.49
C ALA A 319 17.24 -17.07 2.85
N ILE A 320 17.98 -16.10 3.38
CA ILE A 320 18.78 -16.22 4.61
C ILE A 320 18.00 -15.84 5.88
N ASP A 321 17.27 -14.72 5.90
CA ASP A 321 16.43 -14.30 7.03
C ASP A 321 15.26 -15.28 7.22
N GLU A 322 14.76 -15.89 6.14
CA GLU A 322 13.68 -16.90 6.21
C GLU A 322 14.14 -18.26 6.78
N LYS A 323 15.45 -18.44 7.01
CA LYS A 323 16.00 -19.55 7.80
C LYS A 323 15.59 -19.48 9.28
N ASP A 324 15.14 -18.32 9.77
CA ASP A 324 14.63 -18.18 11.14
C ASP A 324 13.24 -18.83 11.36
N ILE A 325 12.68 -19.51 10.35
CA ILE A 325 11.37 -20.15 10.50
C ILE A 325 11.44 -21.53 11.19
N HIS A 326 12.53 -22.31 11.14
CA HIS A 326 12.70 -23.44 12.07
C HIS A 326 14.11 -24.07 12.03
N ILE A 327 14.94 -23.72 13.01
CA ILE A 327 15.83 -24.70 13.62
C ILE A 327 15.01 -25.35 14.74
N THR A 328 14.76 -26.64 14.56
CA THR A 328 14.30 -27.67 15.51
C THR A 328 13.28 -27.29 16.61
N LYS A 329 12.20 -28.09 16.69
CA LYS A 329 11.34 -28.19 17.87
C LYS A 329 12.19 -28.38 19.13
N ASP A 330 12.40 -27.30 19.89
CA ASP A 330 12.46 -27.27 21.36
C ASP A 330 12.87 -25.91 21.96
N ASN A 331 13.26 -24.92 21.16
CA ASN A 331 13.61 -23.61 21.70
C ASN A 331 12.46 -22.60 21.58
N LYS A 332 11.54 -22.69 22.55
CA LYS A 332 10.51 -21.68 22.83
C LYS A 332 11.16 -20.32 23.12
N LEU A 333 10.90 -19.33 22.26
CA LEU A 333 11.20 -17.90 22.45
C LEU A 333 10.76 -17.42 23.84
N LYS A 334 11.73 -17.07 24.69
CA LYS A 334 11.51 -16.47 26.02
C LYS A 334 12.11 -15.06 26.04
N THR A 335 11.34 -14.10 25.55
CA THR A 335 11.41 -12.71 26.03
C THR A 335 10.15 -12.50 26.84
N THR A 336 10.25 -12.75 28.14
CA THR A 336 9.15 -12.60 29.10
C THR A 336 9.12 -11.23 29.73
N GLU A 337 9.90 -10.30 29.20
CA GLU A 337 10.32 -9.11 29.92
C GLU A 337 9.78 -7.86 29.25
N ASN A 338 9.36 -6.91 30.08
CA ASN A 338 9.01 -5.59 29.59
C ASN A 338 10.31 -4.83 29.31
N SER A 339 10.42 -4.20 28.15
CA SER A 339 11.64 -3.46 27.83
C SER A 339 11.38 -2.20 27.02
N PHE A 340 12.30 -1.23 27.19
CA PHE A 340 12.45 -0.10 26.30
C PHE A 340 13.63 -0.32 25.37
N ASN A 341 13.40 -0.06 24.09
CA ASN A 341 14.38 -0.20 23.03
C ASN A 341 14.67 1.17 22.41
N TYR A 342 15.95 1.49 22.28
CA TYR A 342 16.43 2.63 21.52
C TYR A 342 17.40 2.12 20.47
N ILE A 343 17.16 2.42 19.19
CA ILE A 343 18.04 2.02 18.10
C ILE A 343 18.33 3.23 17.24
N ALA A 344 19.61 3.50 16.99
CA ALA A 344 20.06 4.45 15.98
C ALA A 344 20.64 3.70 14.79
N SER A 345 20.23 4.05 13.58
CA SER A 345 20.73 3.42 12.35
C SER A 345 21.19 4.42 11.30
N TYR A 346 22.08 3.94 10.45
CA TYR A 346 22.56 4.63 9.27
C TYR A 346 22.56 3.68 8.08
N ARG A 347 21.98 4.12 6.97
CA ARG A 347 21.95 3.39 5.70
C ARG A 347 22.53 4.26 4.60
N LEU A 348 23.42 3.65 3.82
CA LEU A 348 23.98 4.19 2.60
C LEU A 348 23.60 3.26 1.47
N LYS A 349 23.00 3.76 0.42
CA LYS A 349 22.81 3.05 -0.84
C LYS A 349 23.39 3.94 -1.93
N ASP A 350 24.31 3.43 -2.74
CA ASP A 350 24.75 4.14 -3.93
C ASP A 350 23.66 4.09 -5.03
N GLY A 351 24.01 4.51 -6.23
CA GLY A 351 23.07 4.72 -7.33
C GLY A 351 23.19 6.12 -7.90
N ASP A 352 22.18 6.50 -8.68
CA ASP A 352 22.15 7.76 -9.40
C ASP A 352 21.84 8.94 -8.48
N LYS A 353 22.60 10.01 -8.67
CA LYS A 353 22.48 11.22 -7.87
C LYS A 353 21.11 11.86 -8.08
N GLY A 354 20.44 12.22 -7.00
CA GLY A 354 19.10 12.84 -7.04
C GLY A 354 17.93 11.85 -7.20
N THR A 355 18.20 10.56 -7.41
CA THR A 355 17.17 9.55 -7.68
C THR A 355 17.32 8.31 -6.79
N SER A 356 18.08 7.30 -7.23
CA SER A 356 18.21 6.01 -6.54
C SER A 356 19.24 6.01 -5.39
N LYS A 357 20.17 6.98 -5.40
CA LYS A 357 21.16 7.14 -4.33
C LYS A 357 20.50 7.63 -3.04
N LEU A 358 20.66 6.86 -1.97
CA LEU A 358 19.95 7.08 -0.71
C LEU A 358 20.91 7.16 0.48
N LYS A 359 20.81 8.24 1.26
CA LYS A 359 21.38 8.32 2.61
C LYS A 359 20.26 8.46 3.62
N GLU A 360 20.22 7.55 4.58
CA GLU A 360 19.23 7.56 5.65
C GLU A 360 19.90 7.52 7.01
N ARG A 361 19.40 8.37 7.92
CA ARG A 361 19.62 8.27 9.35
C ARG A 361 18.29 7.97 10.00
N SER A 362 18.25 7.05 10.95
CA SER A 362 17.02 6.80 11.67
C SER A 362 17.24 6.56 13.16
N VAL A 363 16.20 6.86 13.93
CA VAL A 363 16.10 6.55 15.34
C VAL A 363 14.77 5.86 15.59
N LEU A 364 14.79 4.73 16.28
CA LEU A 364 13.62 4.00 16.71
C LEU A 364 13.54 4.01 18.24
N TYR A 365 12.37 4.37 18.75
CA TYR A 365 11.99 4.19 20.15
C TYR A 365 10.90 3.13 20.22
N GLY A 366 11.13 2.08 21.00
CA GLY A 366 10.20 0.97 21.14
C GLY A 366 9.91 0.65 22.60
N TYR A 367 8.70 0.20 22.88
CA TYR A 367 8.31 -0.46 24.13
C TYR A 367 7.77 -1.84 23.80
N ALA A 368 8.20 -2.85 24.55
CA ALA A 368 7.69 -4.21 24.43
C ALA A 368 7.12 -4.67 25.77
N ASN A 369 5.97 -5.33 25.74
CA ASN A 369 5.35 -5.98 26.87
C ASN A 369 5.59 -7.50 26.84
N GLY A 370 6.18 -8.02 27.93
CA GLY A 370 6.51 -9.43 28.08
C GLY A 370 5.40 -10.31 28.69
N SER A 371 4.22 -9.75 28.98
CA SER A 371 3.18 -10.45 29.77
C SER A 371 2.48 -11.55 29.00
N LYS A 372 2.65 -12.80 29.45
CA LYS A 372 1.93 -13.96 28.89
C LYS A 372 0.42 -13.92 29.09
N ALA A 373 -0.08 -13.20 30.10
CA ALA A 373 -1.51 -13.18 30.43
C ALA A 373 -2.36 -12.38 29.43
N LEU A 374 -1.74 -11.41 28.73
CA LEU A 374 -2.39 -10.52 27.78
C LEU A 374 -1.93 -10.75 26.32
N GLY A 375 -1.01 -11.69 26.10
CA GLY A 375 -0.25 -11.79 24.85
C GLY A 375 0.85 -10.73 24.80
N ARG A 376 1.93 -11.00 24.05
CA ARG A 376 3.04 -10.05 23.94
C ARG A 376 2.67 -8.99 22.91
N TRP A 377 2.99 -7.74 23.19
CA TRP A 377 2.71 -6.64 22.27
C TRP A 377 3.77 -5.56 22.42
N GLY A 378 3.95 -4.77 21.38
CA GLY A 378 4.91 -3.67 21.38
C GLY A 378 4.41 -2.48 20.58
N ILE A 379 4.97 -1.32 20.88
CA ILE A 379 4.74 -0.08 20.14
C ILE A 379 6.11 0.48 19.79
N ALA A 380 6.28 1.00 18.58
CA ALA A 380 7.46 1.78 18.26
C ALA A 380 7.18 2.93 17.31
N LEU A 381 8.05 3.93 17.44
CA LEU A 381 8.08 5.13 16.64
C LEU A 381 9.48 5.20 15.99
N LYS A 382 9.51 5.23 14.65
CA LYS A 382 10.73 5.40 13.87
C LYS A 382 10.72 6.80 13.25
N ALA A 383 11.72 7.61 13.57
CA ALA A 383 12.00 8.86 12.86
C ALA A 383 13.14 8.62 11.86
N ARG A 384 12.98 9.05 10.61
CA ARG A 384 13.99 8.92 9.55
C ARG A 384 14.28 10.30 8.95
N GLU A 385 15.54 10.57 8.71
CA GLU A 385 16.00 11.65 7.83
C GLU A 385 16.53 10.96 6.56
N ILE A 386 15.89 11.24 5.43
CA ILE A 386 16.29 10.76 4.11
C ILE A 386 16.86 11.92 3.31
N SER A 387 18.00 11.69 2.65
CA SER A 387 18.55 12.65 1.68
C SER A 387 18.90 11.93 0.38
N PRO A 388 18.35 12.38 -0.77
CA PRO A 388 18.86 12.00 -2.06
C PRO A 388 20.20 12.71 -2.26
N GLU A 389 21.28 11.97 -2.54
CA GLU A 389 22.57 12.63 -2.78
C GLU A 389 22.66 13.14 -4.21
N GLY A 390 22.37 14.42 -4.45
CA GLY A 390 22.53 15.06 -5.76
C GLY A 390 21.77 16.37 -5.84
N ARG A 391 22.34 17.39 -6.48
CA ARG A 391 21.64 18.68 -6.68
C ARG A 391 20.84 18.65 -7.97
N PHE A 392 19.58 19.06 -7.91
CA PHE A 392 18.85 19.54 -9.09
C PHE A 392 19.29 20.98 -9.38
N LYS A 393 20.57 21.19 -9.72
CA LYS A 393 21.06 22.54 -10.00
C LYS A 393 20.48 23.02 -11.33
N ASN A 394 19.73 24.11 -11.25
CA ASN A 394 19.26 24.93 -12.35
C ASN A 394 20.45 25.64 -13.03
N THR A 395 21.32 24.88 -13.68
CA THR A 395 22.39 25.41 -14.54
C THR A 395 22.11 24.99 -15.96
N ASN A 396 22.39 25.88 -16.93
CA ASN A 396 22.26 25.68 -18.38
C ASN A 396 23.15 24.55 -18.95
N GLU A 397 23.44 23.52 -18.17
CA GLU A 397 24.20 22.34 -18.56
C GLU A 397 23.24 21.25 -19.03
N SER A 398 23.61 20.61 -20.13
CA SER A 398 22.96 19.52 -20.84
C SER A 398 22.78 18.21 -20.04
N ASN A 399 22.89 18.23 -18.71
CA ASN A 399 22.83 17.07 -17.82
C ASN A 399 21.71 17.21 -16.76
N LEU A 400 20.56 17.76 -17.13
CA LEU A 400 19.38 17.71 -16.27
C LEU A 400 18.83 16.28 -16.26
N LEU A 401 18.64 15.71 -15.07
CA LEU A 401 18.05 14.38 -14.89
C LEU A 401 16.62 14.38 -15.45
N GLN A 402 16.30 13.37 -16.26
CA GLN A 402 14.94 13.11 -16.74
C GLN A 402 14.08 12.59 -15.56
N ILE A 403 13.40 13.51 -14.87
CA ILE A 403 12.59 13.24 -13.67
C ILE A 403 11.23 13.92 -13.80
N GLY A 404 10.20 13.34 -13.16
CA GLY A 404 8.84 13.87 -13.21
C GLY A 404 8.36 13.97 -14.65
N SER A 405 7.62 15.01 -15.01
CA SER A 405 7.13 15.24 -16.38
C SER A 405 8.10 16.06 -17.22
N TYR A 406 9.34 15.58 -17.39
CA TYR A 406 10.42 16.33 -18.06
C TYR A 406 10.07 16.79 -19.50
N TYR A 407 9.20 16.08 -20.23
CA TYR A 407 8.68 16.55 -21.52
C TYR A 407 8.08 17.97 -21.45
N ARG A 408 7.42 18.34 -20.33
CA ARG A 408 6.87 19.70 -20.13
C ARG A 408 7.94 20.78 -20.10
N ARG A 409 9.16 20.45 -19.64
CA ARG A 409 10.32 21.35 -19.68
C ARG A 409 10.71 21.68 -21.12
N LEU A 410 10.71 20.67 -21.98
CA LEU A 410 10.97 20.84 -23.42
C LEU A 410 9.85 21.64 -24.12
N ASN A 411 8.68 21.73 -23.49
CA ASN A 411 7.58 22.59 -23.91
C ASN A 411 7.53 23.94 -23.16
N GLY A 412 8.63 24.37 -22.54
CA GLY A 412 8.79 25.70 -21.95
C GLY A 412 8.42 25.82 -20.46
N SER A 413 7.99 24.74 -19.81
CA SER A 413 7.73 24.76 -18.36
C SER A 413 9.01 25.01 -17.57
N ILE A 414 8.94 25.75 -16.47
CA ILE A 414 10.06 25.98 -15.56
C ILE A 414 9.87 25.07 -14.35
N ALA A 415 10.96 24.47 -13.84
CA ALA A 415 10.88 23.67 -12.63
C ALA A 415 10.33 24.51 -11.47
N ILE A 416 9.21 24.09 -10.90
CA ILE A 416 8.48 24.81 -9.84
C ILE A 416 9.04 24.43 -8.46
N PHE A 417 9.61 23.22 -8.37
CA PHE A 417 10.19 22.67 -7.14
C PHE A 417 11.53 21.98 -7.45
N THR A 418 12.61 22.43 -6.80
CA THR A 418 13.85 21.65 -6.71
C THR A 418 13.86 21.00 -5.34
N ASP A 419 13.48 19.73 -5.29
CA ASP A 419 13.32 18.98 -4.05
C ASP A 419 14.71 18.54 -3.53
N ASP A 420 15.49 19.54 -3.09
CA ASP A 420 16.92 19.45 -2.71
C ASP A 420 17.10 19.24 -1.19
N ASP A 421 15.99 19.18 -0.44
CA ASP A 421 16.01 19.14 1.01
C ASP A 421 15.95 17.73 1.58
N LYS A 422 16.55 17.60 2.76
CA LYS A 422 16.40 16.42 3.60
C LYS A 422 14.93 16.24 3.95
N GLU A 423 14.44 15.02 3.78
CA GLU A 423 13.07 14.66 4.13
C GLU A 423 13.06 14.04 5.52
N HIS A 424 12.27 14.61 6.42
CA HIS A 424 12.04 14.06 7.75
C HIS A 424 10.70 13.33 7.75
N ILE A 425 10.75 12.02 7.95
CA ILE A 425 9.57 11.16 7.94
C ILE A 425 9.45 10.34 9.21
N PHE A 426 8.22 9.96 9.55
CA PHE A 426 7.90 9.23 10.77
C PHE A 426 7.06 8.00 10.48
N GLU A 427 7.30 6.91 11.21
CA GLU A 427 6.46 5.72 11.18
C GLU A 427 6.07 5.33 12.60
N ALA A 428 4.83 4.91 12.77
CA ALA A 428 4.35 4.31 14.00
C ALA A 428 3.92 2.87 13.73
N TRP A 429 4.22 1.96 14.65
CA TRP A 429 3.60 0.65 14.64
C TRP A 429 3.18 0.16 16.02
N LEU A 430 2.26 -0.79 15.98
CA LEU A 430 1.78 -1.61 17.07
C LEU A 430 1.90 -3.07 16.63
N ASP A 431 2.57 -3.89 17.42
CA ASP A 431 2.71 -5.32 17.18
C ASP A 431 2.06 -6.15 18.29
N TYR A 432 1.64 -7.35 17.92
CA TYR A 432 1.08 -8.36 18.81
C TYR A 432 1.55 -9.74 18.39
N LYS A 433 2.00 -10.52 19.38
CA LYS A 433 2.43 -11.91 19.24
C LYS A 433 1.70 -12.78 20.26
N ASN A 434 1.13 -13.89 19.80
CA ASN A 434 0.57 -14.90 20.70
C ASN A 434 1.48 -16.13 20.84
N ASP A 435 1.41 -16.75 22.03
CA ASP A 435 2.09 -18.03 22.35
C ASP A 435 1.08 -19.21 22.35
N LEU A 436 -0.09 -19.03 21.72
CA LEU A 436 -1.15 -20.06 21.62
C LEU A 436 -0.83 -21.03 20.46
N PRO A 437 -1.62 -22.09 20.13
CA PRO A 437 -1.09 -23.28 19.44
C PRO A 437 -0.56 -23.05 18.01
N PHE A 438 -0.72 -21.84 17.47
CA PHE A 438 -0.12 -21.34 16.24
C PHE A 438 0.63 -20.05 16.60
N ASP A 439 1.90 -19.91 16.17
CA ASP A 439 2.70 -18.68 16.37
C ASP A 439 2.18 -17.63 15.38
N ILE A 440 1.29 -16.76 15.86
CA ILE A 440 0.71 -15.66 15.09
C ILE A 440 1.37 -14.36 15.53
N ASN A 441 1.91 -13.63 14.55
CA ASN A 441 2.44 -12.28 14.72
C ASN A 441 1.62 -11.33 13.83
N ILE A 442 1.13 -10.23 14.40
CA ILE A 442 0.39 -9.20 13.67
C ILE A 442 1.02 -7.86 14.02
N ALA A 443 1.28 -7.03 13.03
CA ALA A 443 1.78 -5.68 13.18
C ALA A 443 0.95 -4.74 12.31
N LEU A 444 0.47 -3.66 12.91
CA LEU A 444 -0.26 -2.58 12.24
C LEU A 444 0.57 -1.31 12.37
N GLY A 445 0.69 -0.55 11.30
CA GLY A 445 1.44 0.69 11.33
C GLY A 445 1.10 1.60 10.16
N THR A 446 1.99 2.55 9.93
CA THR A 446 1.87 3.52 8.84
C THR A 446 2.99 3.33 7.82
N SER A 447 2.73 3.71 6.57
CA SER A 447 3.82 4.17 5.71
C SER A 447 4.36 5.51 6.24
N PRO A 448 5.56 5.93 5.83
CA PRO A 448 6.17 7.20 6.24
C PRO A 448 5.22 8.40 6.21
N VAL A 449 5.06 9.10 7.33
CA VAL A 449 4.33 10.38 7.44
C VAL A 449 5.31 11.51 7.22
N GLY A 450 4.93 12.56 6.47
CA GLY A 450 5.75 13.76 6.26
C GLY A 450 6.37 13.93 4.88
N GLY A 451 6.10 13.02 3.93
CA GLY A 451 6.53 13.16 2.54
C GLY A 451 5.48 13.74 1.60
N ALA A 452 5.85 13.90 0.32
CA ALA A 452 5.05 14.61 -0.68
C ALA A 452 3.67 13.97 -0.97
N VAL A 453 3.57 12.64 -0.94
CA VAL A 453 2.29 11.94 -1.06
C VAL A 453 1.77 11.61 0.33
N ASP A 454 0.46 11.66 0.59
CA ASP A 454 -0.11 11.31 1.89
C ASP A 454 0.15 9.87 2.33
N PHE A 455 0.27 9.68 3.64
CA PHE A 455 0.49 8.35 4.19
C PHE A 455 -0.71 7.43 4.08
N THR A 456 -0.41 6.12 4.08
CA THR A 456 -1.39 5.05 4.04
C THR A 456 -1.10 3.99 5.11
N PRO A 457 -2.12 3.25 5.60
CA PRO A 457 -1.92 2.15 6.53
C PRO A 457 -1.01 1.06 5.96
N ALA A 458 -0.22 0.47 6.85
CA ALA A 458 0.69 -0.63 6.59
C ALA A 458 0.42 -1.76 7.60
N PHE A 459 0.68 -3.00 7.20
CA PHE A 459 0.57 -4.13 8.12
C PHE A 459 1.49 -5.29 7.73
N LYS A 460 1.76 -6.15 8.70
CA LYS A 460 2.36 -7.47 8.53
C LYS A 460 1.55 -8.45 9.37
N ALA A 461 1.29 -9.64 8.84
CA ALA A 461 0.77 -10.74 9.62
C ALA A 461 1.51 -12.01 9.22
N SER A 462 1.85 -12.86 10.19
CA SER A 462 2.46 -14.15 9.91
C SER A 462 1.86 -15.23 10.79
N ALA A 463 1.77 -16.44 10.27
CA ALA A 463 1.37 -17.62 11.03
C ALA A 463 2.25 -18.81 10.65
N ASP A 464 2.92 -19.41 11.64
CA ASP A 464 3.62 -20.68 11.47
C ASP A 464 2.68 -21.84 11.82
N LEU A 465 2.28 -22.60 10.80
CA LEU A 465 1.57 -23.86 10.94
C LEU A 465 2.57 -25.03 10.85
N LYS A 466 2.18 -26.22 11.33
CA LYS A 466 3.08 -27.40 11.40
C LYS A 466 3.85 -27.72 10.11
N LEU A 467 3.29 -27.41 8.94
CA LEU A 467 3.87 -27.74 7.64
C LEU A 467 4.20 -26.52 6.77
N PHE A 468 3.61 -25.36 7.07
CA PHE A 468 3.68 -24.18 6.23
C PHE A 468 3.76 -22.92 7.10
N SER A 469 4.55 -21.97 6.65
CA SER A 469 4.54 -20.60 7.15
C SER A 469 3.77 -19.73 6.17
N PHE A 470 2.95 -18.84 6.69
CA PHE A 470 2.20 -17.86 5.91
C PHE A 470 2.60 -16.47 6.36
N LYS A 471 2.85 -15.57 5.41
CA LYS A 471 3.06 -14.15 5.66
C LYS A 471 2.11 -13.37 4.75
N LEU A 472 1.39 -12.40 5.31
CA LEU A 472 0.60 -11.40 4.61
C LEU A 472 1.19 -10.04 4.91
N HIS A 473 1.26 -9.15 3.94
CA HIS A 473 1.84 -7.84 4.18
C HIS A 473 1.31 -6.75 3.24
N ARG A 474 1.34 -5.53 3.77
CA ARG A 474 1.23 -4.27 3.03
C ARG A 474 2.29 -3.32 3.56
N LEU A 475 3.32 -3.07 2.76
CA LEU A 475 4.51 -2.33 3.19
C LEU A 475 4.93 -1.31 2.14
N SER A 476 5.53 -0.21 2.58
CA SER A 476 6.20 0.73 1.68
C SER A 476 7.41 0.04 1.03
N VAL A 477 7.62 0.33 -0.25
CA VAL A 477 8.80 -0.07 -1.01
C VAL A 477 9.94 0.87 -0.65
N ASP A 478 10.96 0.33 0.00
CA ASP A 478 12.00 1.12 0.69
C ASP A 478 13.30 1.22 -0.13
N GLU A 479 13.19 1.71 -1.37
CA GLU A 479 14.25 1.67 -2.39
C GLU A 479 14.84 3.04 -2.75
N SER A 480 13.96 4.03 -2.90
CA SER A 480 14.30 5.40 -3.23
C SER A 480 13.36 6.34 -2.51
N ARG A 481 13.69 7.62 -2.47
CA ARG A 481 12.80 8.65 -1.93
C ARG A 481 11.41 8.60 -2.60
N LEU A 482 11.40 8.46 -3.94
CA LEU A 482 10.18 8.36 -4.73
C LEU A 482 9.32 7.16 -4.30
N SER A 483 9.92 5.99 -4.11
CA SER A 483 9.18 4.78 -3.72
C SER A 483 8.71 4.82 -2.25
N ILE A 484 9.49 5.46 -1.37
CA ILE A 484 9.25 5.50 0.08
C ILE A 484 8.06 6.41 0.42
N SER A 485 8.10 7.65 -0.03
CA SER A 485 7.18 8.72 0.41
C SER A 485 6.61 9.58 -0.71
N GLY A 486 7.12 9.41 -1.94
CA GLY A 486 6.68 10.14 -3.13
C GLY A 486 7.35 11.50 -3.29
N MET A 487 7.16 12.11 -4.46
CA MET A 487 7.75 13.41 -4.84
C MET A 487 6.72 14.32 -5.53
N HIS A 488 6.95 15.63 -5.48
CA HIS A 488 6.22 16.62 -6.30
C HIS A 488 6.81 16.68 -7.70
N ASP A 489 5.98 16.60 -8.75
CA ASP A 489 6.44 16.73 -10.14
C ASP A 489 7.11 18.10 -10.33
N PRO A 490 8.41 18.17 -10.66
CA PRO A 490 9.08 19.46 -10.81
C PRO A 490 8.47 20.31 -11.93
N TYR A 491 7.85 19.69 -12.92
CA TYR A 491 7.30 20.37 -14.10
C TYR A 491 5.77 20.32 -14.17
N GLY A 492 5.11 19.86 -13.11
CA GLY A 492 3.65 19.72 -13.04
C GLY A 492 3.12 19.96 -11.63
N GLU A 493 1.80 19.93 -11.49
CA GLU A 493 1.14 20.20 -10.20
C GLU A 493 0.86 18.92 -9.39
N LYS A 494 1.13 17.74 -9.96
CA LYS A 494 0.79 16.44 -9.37
C LYS A 494 1.97 15.89 -8.57
N THR A 495 1.65 15.15 -7.51
CA THR A 495 2.62 14.27 -6.81
C THR A 495 2.60 12.88 -7.41
N TRP A 496 3.71 12.14 -7.35
CA TRP A 496 3.73 10.72 -7.70
C TRP A 496 4.67 9.91 -6.79
N GLY A 497 4.59 8.59 -6.87
CA GLY A 497 5.41 7.69 -6.05
C GLY A 497 4.65 7.09 -4.87
N ARG A 498 5.34 6.93 -3.73
CA ARG A 498 4.88 6.21 -2.53
C ARG A 498 4.30 4.85 -2.90
N VAL A 499 5.19 3.94 -3.26
CA VAL A 499 4.80 2.62 -3.72
C VAL A 499 4.63 1.70 -2.52
N MET A 500 3.47 1.06 -2.44
CA MET A 500 3.15 0.04 -1.45
C MET A 500 3.14 -1.33 -2.13
N LYS A 501 3.88 -2.29 -1.58
CA LYS A 501 3.78 -3.71 -1.95
C LYS A 501 2.78 -4.43 -1.05
N ASN A 502 1.82 -5.11 -1.67
CA ASN A 502 0.71 -5.80 -1.02
C ASN A 502 0.75 -7.25 -1.48
N GLY A 503 0.92 -8.19 -0.57
CA GLY A 503 1.08 -9.56 -1.00
C GLY A 503 1.22 -10.56 0.10
N PHE A 504 1.58 -11.76 -0.31
CA PHE A 504 1.72 -12.89 0.58
C PHE A 504 2.94 -13.74 0.24
N VAL A 505 3.44 -14.45 1.24
CA VAL A 505 4.49 -15.46 1.09
C VAL A 505 4.02 -16.74 1.77
N VAL A 506 4.19 -17.86 1.09
CA VAL A 506 4.01 -19.21 1.65
C VAL A 506 5.36 -19.90 1.66
N GLY A 507 5.75 -20.42 2.82
CA GLY A 507 7.03 -21.07 3.00
C GLY A 507 6.92 -22.47 3.60
N LYS A 508 7.86 -23.34 3.28
CA LYS A 508 7.98 -24.69 3.80
C LYS A 508 9.42 -25.02 4.13
N ASN A 509 9.63 -25.55 5.34
CA ASN A 509 10.91 -26.07 5.80
C ASN A 509 10.83 -27.59 5.95
N ILE A 510 11.84 -28.29 5.45
CA ILE A 510 11.91 -29.75 5.41
C ILE A 510 13.25 -30.16 6.03
N SER A 511 13.20 -30.94 7.11
CA SER A 511 14.39 -31.58 7.67
C SER A 511 14.81 -32.74 6.77
N VAL A 512 16.10 -32.82 6.44
CA VAL A 512 16.69 -33.85 5.58
C VAL A 512 17.76 -34.59 6.37
N GLY A 513 17.42 -35.78 6.87
CA GLY A 513 18.29 -36.52 7.80
C GLY A 513 18.46 -35.79 9.13
N GLU A 514 19.59 -36.01 9.81
CA GLU A 514 19.82 -35.46 11.16
C GLU A 514 20.25 -33.99 11.18
N SER A 515 20.97 -33.53 10.17
CA SER A 515 21.56 -32.19 10.12
C SER A 515 21.24 -31.41 8.86
N GLY A 516 20.61 -32.04 7.86
CA GLY A 516 20.26 -31.42 6.60
C GLY A 516 18.92 -30.68 6.66
N TRP A 517 18.76 -29.70 5.79
CA TRP A 517 17.56 -28.90 5.69
C TRP A 517 17.33 -28.43 4.24
N LEU A 518 16.07 -28.24 3.90
CA LEU A 518 15.59 -27.64 2.66
C LEU A 518 14.49 -26.63 3.00
N THR A 519 14.60 -25.42 2.47
CA THR A 519 13.64 -24.33 2.62
C THR A 519 13.14 -23.93 1.24
N LEU A 520 11.83 -23.78 1.09
CA LEU A 520 11.17 -23.35 -0.14
C LEU A 520 10.13 -22.29 0.20
N ASN A 521 10.21 -21.11 -0.43
CA ASN A 521 9.27 -20.01 -0.25
C ASN A 521 8.79 -19.50 -1.60
N GLY A 522 7.49 -19.25 -1.73
CA GLY A 522 6.88 -18.61 -2.90
C GLY A 522 6.04 -17.42 -2.46
N GLY A 523 6.06 -16.33 -3.22
CA GLY A 523 5.30 -15.13 -2.90
C GLY A 523 4.82 -14.37 -4.12
N TYR A 524 3.72 -13.64 -3.95
CA TYR A 524 3.11 -12.79 -4.96
C TYR A 524 2.77 -11.44 -4.35
N ASP A 525 3.21 -10.37 -5.02
CA ASP A 525 3.12 -9.00 -4.55
C ASP A 525 2.52 -8.08 -5.62
N ILE A 526 1.60 -7.18 -5.22
CA ILE A 526 1.04 -6.12 -6.06
C ILE A 526 1.57 -4.78 -5.56
N TYR A 527 2.13 -4.00 -6.49
CA TYR A 527 2.73 -2.70 -6.25
C TYR A 527 1.78 -1.60 -6.71
N ARG A 528 1.47 -0.67 -5.81
CA ARG A 528 0.58 0.48 -6.07
C ARG A 528 1.13 1.74 -5.43
N GLY A 529 1.16 2.83 -6.18
CA GLY A 529 1.50 4.17 -5.69
C GLY A 529 0.55 5.24 -6.24
N LYS A 530 0.74 6.49 -5.82
CA LYS A 530 0.00 7.63 -6.35
C LYS A 530 0.56 7.98 -7.73
N ASN A 531 -0.29 7.98 -8.76
CA ASN A 531 0.12 8.26 -10.15
C ASN A 531 1.33 7.42 -10.59
N VAL A 532 1.37 6.15 -10.18
CA VAL A 532 2.40 5.17 -10.54
C VAL A 532 1.73 4.01 -11.27
N LEU A 533 2.37 3.51 -12.32
CA LEU A 533 1.97 2.32 -13.06
C LEU A 533 1.80 1.14 -12.08
N LYS A 534 0.64 0.48 -12.13
CA LYS A 534 0.42 -0.73 -11.34
C LYS A 534 1.40 -1.79 -11.82
N ASN A 535 2.04 -2.47 -10.87
CA ASN A 535 2.96 -3.56 -11.16
C ASN A 535 2.63 -4.76 -10.27
N SER A 536 3.08 -5.94 -10.64
CA SER A 536 3.03 -7.12 -9.80
C SER A 536 4.33 -7.92 -9.91
N ALA A 537 4.63 -8.72 -8.90
CA ALA A 537 5.81 -9.56 -8.89
C ALA A 537 5.51 -10.94 -8.32
N PHE A 538 6.12 -11.94 -8.92
CA PHE A 538 6.15 -13.30 -8.40
C PHE A 538 7.59 -13.66 -8.02
N SER A 539 7.77 -14.33 -6.88
CA SER A 539 9.09 -14.70 -6.37
C SER A 539 9.10 -16.12 -5.81
N ILE A 540 10.20 -16.85 -6.09
CA ILE A 540 10.48 -18.18 -5.56
C ILE A 540 11.88 -18.16 -4.97
N ASN A 541 12.02 -18.65 -3.74
CA ASN A 541 13.29 -18.77 -3.04
C ASN A 541 13.45 -20.22 -2.56
N GLY A 542 14.64 -20.78 -2.76
CA GLY A 542 14.99 -22.12 -2.33
C GLY A 542 16.37 -22.12 -1.69
N ALA A 543 16.55 -22.85 -0.61
CA ALA A 543 17.86 -23.05 -0.01
C ALA A 543 17.96 -24.45 0.58
N LEU A 544 19.14 -25.05 0.47
CA LEU A 544 19.41 -26.37 1.03
C LEU A 544 20.82 -26.42 1.61
N GLY A 545 21.00 -27.20 2.67
CA GLY A 545 22.28 -27.26 3.33
C GLY A 545 22.32 -28.18 4.53
N ARG A 546 23.34 -27.99 5.36
CA ARG A 546 23.52 -28.69 6.63
C ARG A 546 23.81 -27.70 7.75
N THR A 547 23.51 -28.11 8.97
CA THR A 547 23.87 -27.40 10.20
C THR A 547 24.68 -28.31 11.11
N ILE A 548 25.88 -27.87 11.46
CA ILE A 548 26.75 -28.53 12.43
C ILE A 548 26.55 -27.84 13.78
N LEU A 549 26.15 -28.61 14.77
CA LEU A 549 26.10 -28.16 16.16
C LEU A 549 27.44 -28.47 16.83
N ARG A 550 28.12 -27.43 17.33
CA ARG A 550 29.39 -27.56 18.06
C ARG A 550 29.13 -27.94 19.52
N GLU A 551 30.16 -28.39 20.24
CA GLU A 551 30.06 -28.77 21.66
C GLU A 551 29.50 -27.66 22.55
N ASN A 552 29.85 -26.41 22.24
CA ASN A 552 29.37 -25.22 22.93
C ASN A 552 27.95 -24.78 22.49
N LYS A 553 27.26 -25.60 21.68
CA LYS A 553 25.95 -25.36 21.06
C LYS A 553 25.93 -24.26 20.00
N ASP A 554 27.08 -23.83 19.50
CA ASP A 554 27.11 -22.96 18.33
C ASP A 554 26.65 -23.71 17.09
N GLU A 555 25.97 -23.00 16.20
CA GLU A 555 25.45 -23.53 14.96
C GLU A 555 26.27 -22.97 13.80
N LEU A 556 26.89 -23.86 13.03
CA LEU A 556 27.49 -23.52 11.75
C LEU A 556 26.65 -24.13 10.64
N SER A 557 25.97 -23.31 9.86
CA SER A 557 25.20 -23.76 8.71
C SER A 557 25.86 -23.34 7.41
N TYR A 558 25.86 -24.24 6.44
CA TYR A 558 26.37 -23.98 5.11
C TYR A 558 25.47 -24.68 4.09
N GLY A 559 25.41 -24.14 2.89
CA GLY A 559 24.52 -24.66 1.87
C GLY A 559 24.63 -23.88 0.57
N ALA A 560 23.62 -24.08 -0.28
CA ALA A 560 23.40 -23.30 -1.48
C ALA A 560 21.97 -22.74 -1.47
N TYR A 561 21.79 -21.59 -2.11
CA TYR A 561 20.50 -20.99 -2.36
C TYR A 561 20.30 -20.77 -3.86
N ILE A 562 19.03 -20.69 -4.25
CA ILE A 562 18.55 -20.21 -5.53
C ILE A 562 17.37 -19.27 -5.25
N SER A 563 17.29 -18.19 -5.99
CA SER A 563 16.16 -17.29 -5.91
C SER A 563 15.86 -16.70 -7.26
N TRP A 564 14.58 -16.68 -7.59
CA TRP A 564 14.04 -16.23 -8.84
C TRP A 564 12.89 -15.25 -8.57
N ALA A 565 12.86 -14.15 -9.32
CA ALA A 565 11.76 -13.20 -9.31
C ALA A 565 11.48 -12.68 -10.72
N HIS A 566 10.23 -12.29 -10.94
CA HIS A 566 9.74 -11.67 -12.17
C HIS A 566 8.76 -10.56 -11.81
N PHE A 567 8.90 -9.40 -12.45
CA PHE A 567 7.98 -8.27 -12.36
C PHE A 567 7.27 -8.08 -13.70
N ASP A 568 6.00 -7.70 -13.68
CA ASP A 568 5.23 -7.48 -14.91
C ASP A 568 5.75 -6.29 -15.73
N HIS A 569 6.31 -5.27 -15.06
CA HIS A 569 6.81 -4.06 -15.69
C HIS A 569 8.12 -3.58 -15.06
N ASN A 570 9.02 -3.06 -15.90
CA ASN A 570 10.19 -2.33 -15.45
C ASN A 570 9.81 -0.91 -15.02
N SER A 571 9.85 -0.64 -13.72
CA SER A 571 9.52 0.65 -13.10
C SER A 571 10.68 1.27 -12.29
N ASN A 572 11.91 0.98 -12.72
CA ASN A 572 13.14 1.47 -12.09
C ASN A 572 13.31 2.99 -12.21
N PHE A 573 12.60 3.62 -13.13
CA PHE A 573 12.81 5.01 -13.55
C PHE A 573 12.10 6.04 -12.65
N PHE A 574 12.45 7.31 -12.86
CA PHE A 574 11.99 8.43 -12.03
C PHE A 574 11.16 9.46 -12.80
N THR A 575 10.84 9.19 -14.06
CA THR A 575 9.86 9.97 -14.82
C THR A 575 8.44 9.72 -14.27
N PHE A 576 7.54 10.67 -14.52
CA PHE A 576 6.17 10.62 -14.02
C PHE A 576 5.46 9.35 -14.50
N GLY A 577 4.79 8.65 -13.58
CA GLY A 577 4.20 7.34 -13.85
C GLY A 577 5.05 6.15 -13.41
N HIS A 578 6.37 6.31 -13.23
CA HIS A 578 7.23 5.25 -12.68
C HIS A 578 7.37 5.32 -11.16
N GLY A 579 7.75 4.20 -10.56
CA GLY A 579 7.84 4.06 -9.10
C GLY A 579 9.22 4.28 -8.49
N GLY A 580 10.28 4.35 -9.30
CA GLY A 580 11.66 4.52 -8.84
C GLY A 580 12.14 3.37 -7.96
N TYR A 581 11.75 2.13 -8.27
CA TYR A 581 12.16 0.95 -7.52
C TYR A 581 12.58 -0.18 -8.45
N TYR A 582 13.60 -0.92 -8.04
CA TYR A 582 14.15 -2.05 -8.77
C TYR A 582 13.11 -3.16 -9.01
N SER A 583 12.84 -3.47 -10.28
CA SER A 583 11.74 -4.31 -10.78
C SER A 583 12.07 -4.99 -12.13
N PRO A 584 13.08 -5.86 -12.18
CA PRO A 584 13.46 -6.56 -13.40
C PRO A 584 12.40 -7.57 -13.88
N ASP A 585 12.34 -7.78 -15.20
CA ASP A 585 11.56 -8.87 -15.81
C ASP A 585 12.09 -10.23 -15.36
N LEU A 586 13.41 -10.41 -15.28
CA LEU A 586 14.02 -11.62 -14.76
C LEU A 586 15.10 -11.26 -13.75
N MET A 587 15.02 -11.84 -12.56
CA MET A 587 16.12 -11.86 -11.61
C MET A 587 16.33 -13.29 -11.13
N LEU A 588 17.43 -13.91 -11.54
CA LEU A 588 17.86 -15.23 -11.06
C LEU A 588 19.18 -15.10 -10.33
N THR A 589 19.24 -15.61 -9.10
CA THR A 589 20.46 -15.64 -8.28
C THR A 589 20.67 -17.02 -7.70
N ALA A 590 21.91 -17.51 -7.69
CA ALA A 590 22.23 -18.78 -7.05
C ALA A 590 23.68 -18.81 -6.55
N GLY A 591 23.90 -19.40 -5.39
CA GLY A 591 25.26 -19.60 -4.88
C GLY A 591 25.33 -20.08 -3.43
N PRO A 592 26.55 -20.13 -2.86
CA PRO A 592 26.74 -20.62 -1.50
C PRO A 592 26.25 -19.62 -0.43
N ILE A 593 25.84 -20.19 0.70
CA ILE A 593 25.47 -19.49 1.93
C ILE A 593 26.25 -20.11 3.10
N LEU A 594 26.71 -19.25 4.01
CA LEU A 594 27.29 -19.62 5.29
C LEU A 594 26.65 -18.77 6.40
N ARG A 595 26.27 -19.41 7.51
CA ARG A 595 25.79 -18.73 8.72
C ARG A 595 26.44 -19.35 9.95
N TYR A 596 26.98 -18.52 10.82
CA TYR A 596 27.46 -18.91 12.14
C TYR A 596 26.65 -18.19 13.20
N LYS A 597 26.07 -18.94 14.13
CA LYS A 597 25.24 -18.43 15.21
C LYS A 597 25.71 -19.00 16.53
N THR A 598 25.87 -18.15 17.54
CA THR A 598 26.23 -18.61 18.89
C THR A 598 25.07 -19.35 19.55
N GLY A 599 25.40 -20.36 20.35
CA GLY A 599 24.43 -21.09 21.16
C GLY A 599 23.81 -20.26 22.28
N ASP A 600 22.70 -20.76 22.82
CA ASP A 600 21.91 -20.09 23.88
C ASP A 600 22.60 -20.02 25.24
N LYS A 601 21.95 -19.29 26.16
CA LYS A 601 22.32 -19.18 27.58
C LYS A 601 23.68 -18.52 27.80
N ARG A 602 23.97 -17.52 26.96
CA ARG A 602 25.15 -16.66 27.04
C ARG A 602 24.73 -15.23 27.32
N ASP A 603 25.62 -14.47 27.94
CA ASP A 603 25.45 -13.04 28.11
C ASP A 603 25.75 -12.25 26.81
N TYR A 604 26.12 -12.94 25.73
CA TYR A 604 26.25 -12.39 24.39
C TYR A 604 25.63 -13.32 23.35
N LEU A 605 25.17 -12.75 22.23
CA LEU A 605 24.82 -13.49 21.02
C LEU A 605 25.57 -12.91 19.84
N LEU A 606 25.94 -13.76 18.89
CA LEU A 606 26.51 -13.37 17.61
C LEU A 606 25.80 -14.14 16.49
N ASP A 607 25.42 -13.43 15.44
CA ASP A 607 24.88 -13.99 14.20
C ASP A 607 25.66 -13.40 13.02
N PHE A 608 26.44 -14.25 12.35
CA PHE A 608 27.21 -13.88 11.18
C PHE A 608 26.67 -14.64 9.98
N GLN A 609 26.36 -13.93 8.91
CA GLN A 609 25.82 -14.46 7.67
C GLN A 609 26.65 -13.91 6.52
N VAL A 610 27.03 -14.80 5.61
CA VAL A 610 27.68 -14.41 4.37
C VAL A 610 27.18 -15.31 3.25
N SER A 611 27.02 -14.72 2.08
CA SER A 611 26.64 -15.46 0.89
C SER A 611 27.23 -14.80 -0.34
N MET A 612 27.33 -15.56 -1.40
CA MET A 612 27.75 -15.09 -2.72
C MET A 612 27.04 -15.92 -3.77
N GLY A 613 26.90 -15.42 -4.98
CA GLY A 613 26.19 -16.13 -6.03
C GLY A 613 26.30 -15.44 -7.37
N TRP A 614 26.04 -16.21 -8.43
CA TRP A 614 25.89 -15.68 -9.77
C TRP A 614 24.49 -15.07 -9.91
N MET A 615 24.40 -13.92 -10.56
CA MET A 615 23.16 -13.19 -10.81
C MET A 615 23.00 -12.98 -12.31
N VAL A 616 21.82 -13.33 -12.82
CA VAL A 616 21.36 -12.98 -14.15
C VAL A 616 20.16 -12.07 -13.98
N GLU A 617 20.27 -10.86 -14.50
CA GLU A 617 19.18 -9.89 -14.53
C GLU A 617 18.82 -9.56 -15.96
N ARG A 618 17.53 -9.45 -16.24
CA ARG A 618 17.02 -8.83 -17.46
C ARG A 618 15.93 -7.84 -17.10
N THR A 619 16.00 -6.66 -17.71
CA THR A 619 14.96 -5.64 -17.65
C THR A 619 14.34 -5.47 -19.02
N ASP A 620 13.02 -5.25 -19.07
CA ASP A 620 12.31 -4.99 -20.32
C ASP A 620 12.35 -3.50 -20.69
N ASP A 621 12.15 -3.24 -21.99
CA ASP A 621 11.86 -1.89 -22.50
C ASP A 621 10.65 -1.30 -21.76
N ALA A 622 10.75 -0.03 -21.38
CA ALA A 622 9.67 0.68 -20.70
C ALA A 622 9.38 2.02 -21.39
N PRO A 623 8.11 2.42 -21.59
CA PRO A 623 7.79 3.78 -21.97
C PRO A 623 8.39 4.76 -20.96
N ARG A 624 8.95 5.89 -21.44
CA ARG A 624 9.45 6.94 -20.53
C ARG A 624 8.34 7.46 -19.63
N TYR A 625 7.11 7.57 -20.15
CA TYR A 625 5.96 8.07 -19.40
C TYR A 625 4.78 7.09 -19.53
N PRO A 626 4.72 6.06 -18.68
CA PRO A 626 3.64 5.06 -18.72
C PRO A 626 2.29 5.65 -18.29
N ILE A 627 2.31 6.82 -17.66
CA ILE A 627 1.13 7.60 -17.29
C ILE A 627 1.38 9.05 -17.70
N HIS A 628 0.47 9.61 -18.49
CA HIS A 628 0.39 11.04 -18.79
C HIS A 628 -1.08 11.42 -18.97
N TYR A 629 -1.42 12.70 -18.79
CA TYR A 629 -2.81 13.16 -18.73
C TYR A 629 -3.11 14.32 -19.68
N GLU A 630 -2.17 14.68 -20.54
CA GLU A 630 -2.25 15.89 -21.37
C GLU A 630 -2.49 15.54 -22.83
N GLU A 631 -3.33 16.35 -23.47
CA GLU A 631 -3.45 16.37 -24.93
C GLU A 631 -2.19 17.02 -25.53
N THR A 632 -1.64 16.39 -26.57
CA THR A 632 -0.31 16.71 -27.09
C THR A 632 -0.31 17.74 -28.23
N ASP A 633 -1.47 18.28 -28.59
CA ASP A 633 -1.67 19.14 -29.78
C ASP A 633 -0.84 20.43 -29.77
N SER A 634 -0.45 20.90 -28.58
CA SER A 634 0.35 22.11 -28.37
C SER A 634 1.82 21.85 -28.03
N PHE A 635 2.26 20.59 -28.07
CA PHE A 635 3.61 20.22 -27.68
C PHE A 635 4.60 20.42 -28.84
N SER A 636 5.82 20.88 -28.49
CA SER A 636 6.95 20.87 -29.41
C SER A 636 7.28 19.45 -29.88
N SER A 637 7.91 19.32 -31.06
CA SER A 637 8.36 18.03 -31.58
C SER A 637 9.26 17.28 -30.61
N ASP A 638 10.12 17.99 -29.90
CA ASP A 638 11.05 17.43 -28.92
C ASP A 638 10.31 16.94 -27.67
N SER A 639 9.28 17.69 -27.23
CA SER A 639 8.40 17.26 -26.13
C SER A 639 7.60 16.00 -26.48
N ILE A 640 7.10 15.90 -27.72
CA ILE A 640 6.40 14.69 -28.19
C ILE A 640 7.36 13.51 -28.28
N ALA A 641 8.55 13.69 -28.84
CA ALA A 641 9.57 12.65 -28.93
C ALA A 641 10.04 12.16 -27.55
N GLU A 642 10.16 13.07 -26.58
CA GLU A 642 10.45 12.73 -25.19
C GLU A 642 9.31 11.94 -24.54
N LEU A 643 8.05 12.41 -24.68
CA LEU A 643 6.86 11.76 -24.12
C LEU A 643 6.67 10.33 -24.66
N GLN A 644 6.92 10.12 -25.95
CA GLN A 644 6.82 8.83 -26.64
C GLN A 644 8.10 7.99 -26.55
N GLY A 645 9.13 8.50 -25.88
CA GLY A 645 10.41 7.83 -25.74
C GLY A 645 10.29 6.51 -24.97
N ILE A 646 11.30 5.65 -25.16
CA ILE A 646 11.41 4.36 -24.49
C ILE A 646 12.74 4.32 -23.74
N PHE A 647 12.73 3.86 -22.49
CA PHE A 647 13.92 3.36 -21.81
C PHE A 647 14.19 1.95 -22.29
N LYS A 648 15.41 1.71 -22.76
CA LYS A 648 15.79 0.40 -23.23
C LYS A 648 16.06 -0.54 -22.05
N GLY A 649 15.50 -1.73 -22.16
CA GLY A 649 15.85 -2.85 -21.31
C GLY A 649 17.31 -3.23 -21.50
N ASP A 650 17.85 -3.91 -20.51
CA ASP A 650 19.23 -4.38 -20.47
C ASP A 650 19.30 -5.78 -19.88
N GLU A 651 20.39 -6.49 -20.16
CA GLU A 651 20.70 -7.79 -19.58
C GLU A 651 22.07 -7.76 -18.93
N ASP A 652 22.08 -8.00 -17.62
CA ASP A 652 23.28 -7.98 -16.81
C ASP A 652 23.59 -9.37 -16.25
N ASN A 653 24.86 -9.74 -16.38
CA ASN A 653 25.41 -10.96 -15.80
C ASN A 653 26.56 -10.58 -14.88
N LEU A 654 26.32 -10.69 -13.58
CA LEU A 654 27.27 -10.30 -12.56
C LEU A 654 27.22 -11.27 -11.39
N MET A 655 28.03 -11.01 -10.37
CA MET A 655 27.96 -11.78 -9.14
C MET A 655 27.31 -10.92 -8.04
N GLY A 656 26.45 -11.53 -7.23
CA GLY A 656 25.83 -11.00 -6.01
C GLY A 656 26.29 -11.65 -4.67
N ALA A 657 26.23 -10.95 -3.55
CA ALA A 657 26.74 -11.33 -2.21
C ALA A 657 26.07 -10.59 -1.04
N SER A 658 26.20 -11.18 0.14
CA SER A 658 25.73 -10.58 1.38
C SER A 658 26.79 -10.73 2.42
N ALA A 659 26.90 -9.73 3.30
CA ALA A 659 27.47 -9.94 4.61
C ALA A 659 26.61 -9.25 5.66
N LYS A 660 26.26 -9.97 6.73
CA LYS A 660 25.54 -9.44 7.90
C LYS A 660 26.21 -9.95 9.17
N LEU A 661 26.52 -9.05 10.08
CA LEU A 661 27.03 -9.34 11.41
C LEU A 661 26.14 -8.63 12.43
N GLU A 662 25.47 -9.40 13.28
CA GLU A 662 24.66 -8.89 14.38
C GLU A 662 25.20 -9.42 15.71
N GLY A 663 25.29 -8.54 16.70
CA GLY A 663 25.78 -8.87 18.03
C GLY A 663 24.89 -8.29 19.12
N TRP A 664 24.69 -9.06 20.19
CA TRP A 664 24.01 -8.63 21.41
C TRP A 664 24.92 -8.88 22.61
N LYS A 665 24.91 -7.99 23.59
CA LYS A 665 25.67 -8.15 24.84
C LYS A 665 24.88 -7.59 26.02
N ILE A 666 24.70 -8.40 27.06
CA ILE A 666 24.24 -7.96 28.37
C ILE A 666 25.42 -7.25 29.05
N ILE A 667 25.24 -5.97 29.37
CA ILE A 667 26.26 -5.15 30.04
C ILE A 667 25.94 -4.93 31.52
N SER A 668 24.68 -5.12 31.90
CA SER A 668 24.21 -5.22 33.29
C SER A 668 22.94 -6.07 33.33
N ASP A 669 22.51 -6.46 34.53
CA ASP A 669 21.29 -7.25 34.72
C ASP A 669 20.05 -6.64 34.04
N MET A 670 20.00 -5.33 33.82
CA MET A 670 18.85 -4.65 33.20
C MET A 670 19.12 -4.10 31.79
N VAL A 671 20.36 -4.11 31.30
CA VAL A 671 20.73 -3.39 30.07
C VAL A 671 21.47 -4.29 29.09
N ALA A 672 20.97 -4.38 27.84
CA ALA A 672 21.70 -4.94 26.70
C ALA A 672 22.14 -3.79 25.80
N VAL A 673 23.20 -4.05 25.07
CA VAL A 673 23.49 -3.35 23.83
C VAL A 673 23.43 -4.33 22.67
N ASN A 674 23.07 -3.82 21.50
CA ASN A 674 23.10 -4.56 20.26
C ASN A 674 23.70 -3.71 19.14
N GLY A 675 24.12 -4.38 18.07
CA GLY A 675 24.56 -3.71 16.87
C GLY A 675 24.52 -4.64 15.67
N LEU A 676 24.36 -4.03 14.51
CA LEU A 676 24.41 -4.72 13.22
C LEU A 676 25.26 -3.93 12.24
N ILE A 677 25.99 -4.67 11.42
CA ILE A 677 26.63 -4.17 10.21
C ILE A 677 26.21 -5.12 9.08
N SER A 678 25.67 -4.58 7.99
CA SER A 678 25.40 -5.34 6.77
C SER A 678 25.87 -4.62 5.51
N MET A 679 26.12 -5.40 4.47
CA MET A 679 26.50 -4.98 3.13
C MET A 679 25.78 -5.84 2.08
N ASP A 680 25.13 -5.18 1.10
CA ASP A 680 24.26 -5.71 0.03
C ASP A 680 24.57 -4.99 -1.34
N LYS A 681 24.45 -5.57 -2.56
CA LYS A 681 24.72 -5.02 -3.96
C LYS A 681 23.52 -5.43 -4.76
N GLY A 682 23.18 -4.70 -5.80
CA GLY A 682 22.57 -5.33 -6.95
C GLY A 682 23.55 -5.57 -8.09
N SER A 683 22.94 -5.78 -9.24
CA SER A 683 23.43 -5.18 -10.47
C SER A 683 23.72 -3.69 -10.34
N ASP A 684 22.82 -2.95 -9.68
CA ASP A 684 22.69 -1.50 -9.79
C ASP A 684 23.05 -0.71 -8.53
N TYR A 685 23.34 -1.38 -7.41
CA TYR A 685 23.75 -0.71 -6.18
C TYR A 685 24.81 -1.48 -5.37
N THR A 686 25.41 -0.82 -4.37
CA THR A 686 25.99 -1.29 -3.12
C THR A 686 25.33 -0.51 -1.98
N GLN A 687 24.94 -1.22 -0.93
CA GLN A 687 24.23 -0.73 0.23
C GLN A 687 24.93 -1.20 1.49
N TRP A 688 25.11 -0.27 2.42
CA TRP A 688 25.59 -0.53 3.77
C TRP A 688 24.54 -0.13 4.78
N ARG A 689 24.33 -0.97 5.79
CA ARG A 689 23.52 -0.63 6.97
C ARG A 689 24.33 -0.84 8.23
N ILE A 690 24.25 0.12 9.14
CA ILE A 690 24.82 0.03 10.47
C ILE A 690 23.74 0.45 11.44
N TYR A 691 23.51 -0.33 12.50
CA TYR A 691 22.75 0.16 13.64
C TYR A 691 23.46 -0.14 14.95
N PHE A 692 23.12 0.66 15.96
CA PHE A 692 23.47 0.44 17.34
C PHE A 692 22.21 0.61 18.18
N GLY A 693 22.00 -0.28 19.14
CA GLY A 693 20.83 -0.26 20.00
C GLY A 693 21.14 -0.51 21.47
N VAL A 694 20.24 -0.02 22.32
CA VAL A 694 20.20 -0.26 23.76
C VAL A 694 18.82 -0.82 24.09
N ASP A 695 18.79 -1.93 24.82
CA ASP A 695 17.55 -2.54 25.35
C ASP A 695 17.62 -2.55 26.89
N CYS A 696 16.73 -1.76 27.48
CA CYS A 696 16.56 -1.63 28.92
C CYS A 696 15.38 -2.49 29.37
N SER A 697 15.68 -3.66 29.94
CA SER A 697 14.69 -4.58 30.51
C SER A 697 14.28 -4.14 31.92
N PHE A 698 13.04 -4.43 32.29
CA PHE A 698 12.51 -4.16 33.64
C PHE A 698 12.74 -5.34 34.58
N GLU A 699 13.06 -6.51 34.01
CA GLU A 699 13.40 -7.71 34.75
C GLU A 699 14.90 -8.05 34.59
N PRO A 700 15.57 -8.52 35.66
CA PRO A 700 16.97 -8.92 35.57
C PRO A 700 17.18 -10.10 34.61
N ARG A 701 18.10 -9.95 33.65
CA ARG A 701 18.51 -11.00 32.72
C ARG A 701 20.02 -11.25 32.79
N LYS A 702 20.38 -12.54 32.95
CA LYS A 702 21.79 -12.99 33.02
C LYS A 702 22.29 -13.65 31.75
N PHE A 703 21.38 -14.03 30.85
CA PHE A 703 21.70 -14.65 29.58
C PHE A 703 20.55 -14.45 28.59
N PHE A 704 20.87 -14.49 27.30
CA PHE A 704 19.89 -14.58 26.24
C PHE A 704 19.43 -16.03 26.05
N LEU A 705 18.14 -16.21 25.78
CA LEU A 705 17.52 -17.47 25.32
C LEU A 705 17.22 -17.31 23.84
N GLN A 706 17.44 -18.35 23.01
CA GLN A 706 17.36 -18.27 21.54
C GLN A 706 16.21 -17.38 21.11
N GLN A 707 16.59 -16.19 20.66
CA GLN A 707 15.76 -15.45 19.76
C GLN A 707 15.90 -16.21 18.43
N LYS A 708 14.78 -16.78 17.90
CA LYS A 708 14.55 -16.58 16.44
C LYS A 708 14.86 -15.11 16.27
N SER A 709 15.87 -14.79 15.45
CA SER A 709 16.61 -13.52 15.40
C SER A 709 15.89 -12.35 16.05
N VAL A 710 16.63 -11.40 16.59
CA VAL A 710 16.02 -10.09 16.85
C VAL A 710 15.70 -9.37 15.53
N GLU A 711 15.11 -10.05 14.53
CA GLU A 711 13.78 -9.65 14.05
C GLU A 711 12.82 -9.42 15.23
N SER A 712 13.12 -8.42 16.05
CA SER A 712 12.05 -7.55 16.46
C SER A 712 11.31 -7.19 15.18
N ILE A 713 9.99 -7.19 15.23
CA ILE A 713 9.11 -6.93 14.09
C ILE A 713 9.49 -5.61 13.34
N TRP A 714 10.29 -4.77 14.02
CA TRP A 714 10.96 -3.55 13.59
C TRP A 714 12.16 -3.71 12.64
N ASN A 715 12.94 -4.80 12.71
CA ASN A 715 14.18 -4.95 11.94
C ASN A 715 13.95 -5.28 10.45
N ASN A 716 12.77 -5.78 10.07
CA ASN A 716 12.37 -5.94 8.67
C ASN A 716 12.06 -4.60 7.96
N LYS A 717 12.45 -3.47 8.56
CA LYS A 717 12.31 -2.10 8.05
C LYS A 717 13.49 -1.19 8.43
N MET A 718 14.60 -1.74 8.95
CA MET A 718 15.83 -0.99 9.22
C MET A 718 16.90 -1.20 8.16
#